data_AF-A0A8K0LIG8-F1
#
_entry.id   AF-A0A8K0LIG8-F1
#
_cell.length_a   1.000
_cell.length_b   1.000
_cell.length_c   1.000
_cell.angle_alpha   90.00
_cell.angle_beta   90.00
_cell.angle_gamma   90.00
#
_symmetry.space_group_name_H-M   'P 1'
#
loop_
_entity.id
_entity.type
_entity.pdbx_description
1 polymer ?
#
loop_
_entity_poly.entity_id
_entity_poly.type
_entity_poly.pdbx_seq_one_letter_code
_entity_poly.pdbx_strand_id
1 'polypeptide(L)'
;MPKRVCIVGAGPSGLVAAKTLLHDVPNGTFDVTLFDPQSRIGGLWPWDKNDNGGLVHPRMVANQSKHTVQFSDLSWPEDSPQLPRAWQVGEYLARYRERYCSGATFRLGTRVETAKPLPARDGESASQLRWSVETRSSDGEINDEIFDHLLVTSGFFGKPTLPEAGRGDHDVPVIHSSQYRDLPGLLGKVTGEGGKILVVGGQMSGVEIAGTIASHLSSAVHSPGPSVIPNADKYSVHHIIQQPIWVFPLHTSPKPTSSAPPFLPLDLGSYNTANRPQPLTNSQGHISPEAAKTTHGIFEAVLGTDQSDFSPQIAVTAAQTEDPPYLAVSDYYMDFIRSGLITISHGKLDSLSGRVANLSPSGEEVTDIAAVVLATGFEAASSLSFLPASVKETLSLQPSDLNNTVALGFHGTHHPDVPTLGFVGFYRSPYWGVMEMQARFLAALWAAGGPSSLSLSESLRNALQNDTSIRRTLELRTDLRASQFPMGDYAWLMQEFATALDLPRVPHLGELPALPPTNKQMDILTPARYPSAAATEAQRAESTASLLRTEGAIHAGLGKPAKFLARAVFRSLLGEWKLDRDLVSKLPSHPSGRFSGTARFLLRDGTADGRESLFDAENPGSEYLYVEEGDFTATNGFKFHATRRYVWRYDEGKDRLSVWFVKTDDQLRADYLFHEVEFAVPQGEGENTQKGWEATAGHLCIDDFYNVRYGFNFKAVNLQDWRLAYTVKGPKKDYTIDGTYRR
;
A
#
# COMPACT_ATOMS: atom_id res chain seq x y z
N MET A 1 -2.62 33.23 29.61
CA MET A 1 -3.11 31.85 29.82
C MET A 1 -3.02 31.11 28.49
N PRO A 2 -2.70 29.81 28.47
CA PRO A 2 -2.72 29.01 27.25
C PRO A 2 -4.10 29.04 26.60
N LYS A 3 -4.15 29.08 25.26
CA LYS A 3 -5.39 28.94 24.49
C LYS A 3 -5.78 27.46 24.44
N ARG A 4 -7.02 27.12 24.76
CA ARG A 4 -7.49 25.73 24.80
C ARG A 4 -7.81 25.23 23.39
N VAL A 5 -7.27 24.08 23.00
CA VAL A 5 -7.49 23.46 21.69
C VAL A 5 -8.20 22.12 21.87
N CYS A 6 -9.39 21.99 21.27
CA CYS A 6 -10.09 20.72 21.13
C CYS A 6 -9.67 20.03 19.84
N ILE A 7 -9.10 18.84 19.94
CA ILE A 7 -8.77 17.98 18.80
C ILE A 7 -9.78 16.84 18.73
N VAL A 8 -10.43 16.66 17.58
CA VAL A 8 -11.42 15.61 17.35
C VAL A 8 -10.81 14.47 16.53
N GLY A 9 -10.35 13.42 17.22
CA GLY A 9 -9.73 12.21 16.66
C GLY A 9 -8.30 11.99 17.15
N ALA A 10 -7.99 10.79 17.62
CA ALA A 10 -6.68 10.38 18.15
C ALA A 10 -5.91 9.41 17.21
N GLY A 11 -6.15 9.54 15.90
CA GLY A 11 -5.33 8.89 14.85
C GLY A 11 -4.00 9.63 14.59
N PRO A 12 -3.27 9.27 13.51
CA PRO A 12 -2.02 9.93 13.14
C PRO A 12 -2.11 11.46 13.11
N SER A 13 -3.18 12.00 12.52
CA SER A 13 -3.43 13.45 12.43
C SER A 13 -3.52 14.13 13.79
N GLY A 14 -4.27 13.52 14.72
CA GLY A 14 -4.45 14.06 16.06
C GLY A 14 -3.16 14.05 16.86
N LEU A 15 -2.38 12.97 16.74
CA LEU A 15 -1.11 12.82 17.45
C LEU A 15 -0.05 13.81 16.95
N VAL A 16 0.12 13.95 15.63
CA VAL A 16 1.07 14.93 15.10
C VAL A 16 0.63 16.37 15.36
N ALA A 17 -0.68 16.65 15.31
CA ALA A 17 -1.20 17.95 15.69
C ALA A 17 -0.94 18.28 17.16
N ALA A 18 -1.25 17.35 18.07
CA ALA A 18 -1.00 17.54 19.50
C ALA A 18 0.48 17.76 19.78
N LYS A 19 1.36 16.93 19.22
CA LYS A 19 2.80 17.13 19.30
C LYS A 19 3.19 18.53 18.82
N THR A 20 2.70 18.94 17.66
CA THR A 20 3.12 20.20 17.04
C THR A 20 2.69 21.40 17.86
N LEU A 21 1.45 21.40 18.38
CA LEU A 21 0.94 22.46 19.26
C LEU A 21 1.67 22.53 20.61
N LEU A 22 2.26 21.42 21.07
CA LEU A 22 3.02 21.37 22.32
C LEU A 22 4.50 21.75 22.15
N HIS A 23 5.12 21.44 21.00
CA HIS A 23 6.59 21.48 20.84
C HIS A 23 7.09 22.45 19.78
N ASP A 24 6.29 22.79 18.77
CA ASP A 24 6.74 23.61 17.64
C ASP A 24 6.41 25.11 17.80
N VAL A 25 5.79 25.49 18.92
CA VAL A 25 5.46 26.87 19.32
C VAL A 25 5.95 27.13 20.76
N PRO A 26 5.99 28.39 21.24
CA PRO A 26 6.43 28.68 22.60
C PRO A 26 5.66 27.86 23.66
N ASN A 27 6.39 27.34 24.65
CA ASN A 27 5.78 26.51 25.69
C ASN A 27 4.68 27.29 26.43
N GLY A 28 3.52 26.66 26.63
CA GLY A 28 2.36 27.28 27.26
C GLY A 28 1.52 28.16 26.33
N THR A 29 1.77 28.16 25.01
CA THR A 29 0.87 28.80 24.04
C THR A 29 -0.49 28.10 24.00
N PHE A 30 -0.51 26.76 23.99
CA PHE A 30 -1.72 25.96 23.88
C PHE A 30 -1.89 24.95 25.03
N ASP A 31 -3.15 24.69 25.39
CA ASP A 31 -3.58 23.59 26.26
C ASP A 31 -4.43 22.63 25.41
N VAL A 32 -3.96 21.40 25.22
CA VAL A 32 -4.47 20.49 24.18
C VAL A 32 -5.29 19.36 24.80
N THR A 33 -6.53 19.20 24.34
CA THR A 33 -7.39 18.06 24.69
C THR A 33 -7.82 17.32 23.42
N LEU A 34 -7.57 16.01 23.37
CA LEU A 34 -7.99 15.12 22.29
C LEU A 34 -9.17 14.27 22.72
N PHE A 35 -10.15 14.13 21.83
CA PHE A 35 -11.30 13.26 22.00
C PHE A 35 -11.32 12.19 20.90
N ASP A 36 -11.58 10.94 21.26
CA ASP A 36 -11.79 9.87 20.28
C ASP A 36 -12.85 8.90 20.79
N PRO A 37 -13.83 8.49 19.95
CA PRO A 37 -14.83 7.50 20.36
C PRO A 37 -14.25 6.11 20.60
N GLN A 38 -13.09 5.76 20.03
CA GLN A 38 -12.42 4.50 20.32
C GLN A 38 -11.72 4.58 21.69
N SER A 39 -11.68 3.47 22.40
CA SER A 39 -10.95 3.35 23.68
C SER A 39 -9.42 3.27 23.51
N ARG A 40 -8.92 3.45 22.28
CA ARG A 40 -7.51 3.41 21.91
C ARG A 40 -7.17 4.52 20.91
N ILE A 41 -5.89 4.84 20.81
CA ILE A 41 -5.38 5.71 19.75
C ILE A 41 -5.23 4.94 18.42
N GLY A 42 -4.73 5.64 17.39
CA GLY A 42 -4.32 5.05 16.11
C GLY A 42 -5.36 5.17 15.01
N GLY A 43 -6.63 5.38 15.37
CA GLY A 43 -7.74 5.52 14.43
C GLY A 43 -7.85 4.30 13.52
N LEU A 44 -7.56 4.48 12.23
CA LEU A 44 -7.53 3.42 11.22
C LEU A 44 -6.56 2.27 11.57
N TRP A 45 -5.44 2.60 12.22
CA TRP A 45 -4.34 1.68 12.47
C TRP A 45 -4.52 0.98 13.82
N PRO A 46 -4.81 -0.33 13.84
CA PRO A 46 -4.86 -1.09 15.09
C PRO A 46 -3.46 -1.18 15.70
N TRP A 47 -3.39 -1.45 17.00
CA TRP A 47 -2.13 -1.71 17.72
C TRP A 47 -1.82 -3.20 17.91
N ASP A 48 -2.82 -4.07 17.67
CA ASP A 48 -2.76 -5.50 17.94
C ASP A 48 -3.13 -6.23 16.65
N LYS A 49 -2.34 -7.26 16.32
CA LYS A 49 -2.56 -8.15 15.19
C LYS A 49 -3.91 -8.88 15.20
N ASN A 50 -4.61 -8.89 16.32
CA ASN A 50 -5.92 -9.52 16.54
C ASN A 50 -7.06 -8.50 16.70
N ASP A 51 -6.79 -7.19 16.59
CA ASP A 51 -7.83 -6.16 16.66
C ASP A 51 -8.70 -6.15 15.40
N ASN A 52 -9.70 -7.03 15.38
CA ASN A 52 -10.63 -7.18 14.28
C ASN A 52 -11.77 -6.14 14.30
N GLY A 53 -11.80 -5.21 15.25
CA GLY A 53 -12.87 -4.22 15.41
C GLY A 53 -12.74 -2.99 14.52
N GLY A 54 -11.58 -2.76 13.90
CA GLY A 54 -11.28 -1.59 13.06
C GLY A 54 -11.79 -1.67 11.61
N LEU A 55 -11.51 -0.63 10.83
CA LEU A 55 -11.85 -0.57 9.40
C LEU A 55 -10.82 -1.28 8.49
N VAL A 56 -9.66 -1.63 9.03
CA VAL A 56 -8.55 -2.27 8.31
C VAL A 56 -8.21 -3.59 8.98
N HIS A 57 -7.91 -4.59 8.17
CA HIS A 57 -7.39 -5.86 8.66
C HIS A 57 -6.03 -5.64 9.34
N PRO A 58 -5.81 -6.07 10.60
CA PRO A 58 -4.57 -5.78 11.33
C PRO A 58 -3.29 -6.21 10.61
N ARG A 59 -3.36 -7.33 9.87
CA ARG A 59 -2.20 -7.88 9.13
C ARG A 59 -2.05 -7.32 7.70
N MET A 60 -2.92 -6.39 7.27
CA MET A 60 -2.79 -5.73 5.97
C MET A 60 -1.43 -5.02 5.87
N VAL A 61 -0.75 -5.18 4.74
CA VAL A 61 0.53 -4.52 4.47
C VAL A 61 0.27 -3.10 3.98
N ALA A 62 1.01 -2.12 4.51
CA ALA A 62 0.94 -0.76 4.00
C ALA A 62 1.45 -0.70 2.55
N ASN A 63 0.78 0.09 1.72
CA ASN A 63 1.18 0.31 0.33
C ASN A 63 2.40 1.23 0.17
N GLN A 64 2.94 1.74 1.27
CA GLN A 64 4.09 2.63 1.33
C GLN A 64 5.12 2.10 2.33
N SER A 65 6.38 2.46 2.10
CA SER A 65 7.47 2.05 2.98
C SER A 65 7.44 2.78 4.31
N LYS A 66 8.11 2.19 5.30
CA LYS A 66 8.36 2.82 6.60
C LYS A 66 9.04 4.20 6.49
N HIS A 67 9.71 4.48 5.37
CA HIS A 67 10.42 5.75 5.15
C HIS A 67 9.48 6.92 4.84
N THR A 68 8.26 6.65 4.36
CA THR A 68 7.25 7.68 4.07
C THR A 68 6.04 7.58 5.00
N VAL A 69 5.78 6.41 5.58
CA VAL A 69 4.84 6.20 6.69
C VAL A 69 5.54 6.49 8.02
N GLN A 70 5.95 7.74 8.23
CA GLN A 70 6.56 8.21 9.47
C GLN A 70 6.38 9.72 9.64
N PHE A 71 6.68 10.24 10.83
CA PHE A 71 6.81 11.67 11.09
C PHE A 71 8.29 12.07 11.11
N SER A 72 8.57 13.34 10.91
CA SER A 72 9.94 13.83 10.69
C SER A 72 10.91 13.55 11.85
N ASP A 73 10.39 13.37 13.07
CA ASP A 73 11.16 13.33 14.31
C ASP A 73 10.96 12.05 15.15
N LEU A 74 10.42 10.98 14.56
CA LEU A 74 10.48 9.65 15.16
C LEU A 74 10.85 8.61 14.11
N SER A 75 11.92 7.90 14.40
CA SER A 75 12.41 6.88 13.52
C SER A 75 11.81 5.50 13.88
N TRP A 76 11.56 4.69 12.85
CA TRP A 76 11.12 3.29 13.04
C TRP A 76 12.18 2.46 13.76
N PRO A 77 11.83 1.40 14.52
CA PRO A 77 12.82 0.43 14.97
C PRO A 77 13.63 -0.14 13.79
N GLU A 78 14.89 -0.50 14.05
CA GLU A 78 15.82 -0.93 13.01
C GLU A 78 15.33 -2.18 12.27
N ASP A 79 14.83 -3.14 13.02
CA ASP A 79 14.29 -4.44 12.61
C ASP A 79 12.87 -4.38 12.03
N SER A 80 12.23 -3.20 12.00
CA SER A 80 10.90 -3.06 11.40
C SER A 80 10.93 -3.40 9.91
N PRO A 81 9.90 -4.09 9.39
CA PRO A 81 9.84 -4.46 7.98
C PRO A 81 9.80 -3.22 7.07
N GLN A 82 10.25 -3.37 5.83
CA GLN A 82 10.29 -2.25 4.88
C GLN A 82 8.89 -1.74 4.55
N LEU A 83 7.91 -2.65 4.50
CA LEU A 83 6.48 -2.35 4.37
C LEU A 83 5.79 -2.81 5.66
N PRO A 84 5.43 -1.89 6.57
CA PRO A 84 4.82 -2.27 7.84
C PRO A 84 3.42 -2.83 7.66
N ARG A 85 3.05 -3.78 8.51
CA ARG A 85 1.66 -4.21 8.69
C ARG A 85 0.88 -3.15 9.46
N ALA A 86 -0.44 -3.12 9.29
CA ALA A 86 -1.29 -2.12 9.92
C ALA A 86 -1.14 -2.06 11.45
N TRP A 87 -0.98 -3.22 12.10
CA TRP A 87 -0.73 -3.28 13.55
C TRP A 87 0.60 -2.63 13.97
N GLN A 88 1.65 -2.77 13.16
CA GLN A 88 2.97 -2.17 13.41
C GLN A 88 2.96 -0.65 13.24
N VAL A 89 2.09 -0.13 12.36
CA VAL A 89 1.82 1.32 12.27
C VAL A 89 1.16 1.82 13.57
N GLY A 90 0.25 1.06 14.16
CA GLY A 90 -0.32 1.39 15.47
C GLY A 90 0.72 1.40 16.59
N GLU A 91 1.67 0.44 16.60
CA GLU A 91 2.79 0.45 17.56
C GLU A 91 3.68 1.68 17.39
N TYR A 92 4.00 2.06 16.15
CA TYR A 92 4.73 3.30 15.87
C TYR A 92 4.01 4.53 16.45
N LEU A 93 2.68 4.61 16.28
CA LEU A 93 1.87 5.70 16.82
C LEU A 93 1.81 5.70 18.34
N ALA A 94 1.79 4.53 18.98
CA ALA A 94 1.86 4.40 20.44
C ALA A 94 3.18 4.95 20.98
N ARG A 95 4.31 4.61 20.35
CA ARG A 95 5.63 5.18 20.67
C ARG A 95 5.64 6.70 20.48
N TYR A 96 5.03 7.19 19.41
CA TYR A 96 4.94 8.63 19.14
C TYR A 96 4.16 9.39 20.22
N ARG A 97 3.01 8.83 20.63
CA ARG A 97 2.19 9.38 21.73
C ARG A 97 2.98 9.44 23.03
N GLU A 98 3.60 8.34 23.43
CA GLU A 98 4.37 8.24 24.68
C GLU A 98 5.50 9.27 24.73
N ARG A 99 6.23 9.42 23.61
CA ARG A 99 7.39 10.31 23.54
C ARG A 99 7.04 11.79 23.51
N TYR A 100 5.97 12.17 22.82
CA TYR A 100 5.74 13.59 22.49
C TYR A 100 4.42 14.18 22.99
N CYS A 101 3.43 13.36 23.31
CA CYS A 101 2.08 13.85 23.60
C CYS A 101 1.72 13.82 25.09
N SER A 102 2.68 13.61 26.01
CA SER A 102 2.42 13.54 27.45
C SER A 102 1.85 14.83 28.05
N GLY A 103 2.08 15.99 27.41
CA GLY A 103 1.50 17.27 27.79
C GLY A 103 0.06 17.51 27.33
N ALA A 104 -0.53 16.59 26.55
CA ALA A 104 -1.93 16.70 26.12
C ALA A 104 -2.85 15.79 26.95
N THR A 105 -4.10 16.24 27.11
CA THR A 105 -5.15 15.42 27.73
C THR A 105 -5.81 14.52 26.68
N PHE A 106 -5.86 13.21 26.92
CA PHE A 106 -6.54 12.25 26.04
C PHE A 106 -7.82 11.75 26.68
N ARG A 107 -8.95 11.93 26.00
CA ARG A 107 -10.27 11.42 26.37
C ARG A 107 -10.74 10.40 25.33
N LEU A 108 -10.22 9.18 25.49
CA LEU A 108 -10.56 8.03 24.66
C LEU A 108 -11.88 7.41 25.14
N GLY A 109 -12.61 6.77 24.24
CA GLY A 109 -13.98 6.33 24.51
C GLY A 109 -14.97 7.49 24.64
N THR A 110 -14.61 8.69 24.19
CA THR A 110 -15.43 9.90 24.29
C THR A 110 -15.67 10.48 22.90
N ARG A 111 -16.93 10.44 22.46
CA ARG A 111 -17.38 11.00 21.18
C ARG A 111 -17.67 12.49 21.33
N VAL A 112 -17.25 13.29 20.35
CA VAL A 112 -17.75 14.65 20.17
C VAL A 112 -19.09 14.58 19.43
N GLU A 113 -20.15 15.07 20.06
CA GLU A 113 -21.51 15.03 19.53
C GLU A 113 -21.84 16.32 18.78
N THR A 114 -21.51 17.48 19.37
CA THR A 114 -21.71 18.78 18.73
C THR A 114 -20.57 19.75 19.07
N ALA A 115 -20.24 20.65 18.13
CA ALA A 115 -19.30 21.74 18.37
C ALA A 115 -19.86 23.06 17.83
N LYS A 116 -20.35 23.92 18.71
CA LYS A 116 -21.07 25.16 18.34
C LYS A 116 -20.16 26.38 18.49
N PRO A 117 -20.10 27.27 17.48
CA PRO A 117 -19.35 28.51 17.60
C PRO A 117 -20.01 29.42 18.65
N LEU A 118 -19.17 30.05 19.46
CA LEU A 118 -19.53 31.06 20.45
C LEU A 118 -18.84 32.38 20.08
N PRO A 119 -19.42 33.54 20.41
CA PRO A 119 -18.75 34.83 20.25
C PRO A 119 -17.39 34.87 20.94
N ALA A 120 -16.50 35.70 20.37
CA ALA A 120 -15.26 36.10 21.02
C ALA A 120 -15.53 36.69 22.41
N ARG A 121 -14.51 36.71 23.27
CA ARG A 121 -14.64 37.35 24.58
C ARG A 121 -14.79 38.86 24.41
N ASP A 122 -15.37 39.53 25.40
CA ASP A 122 -15.44 40.99 25.41
C ASP A 122 -14.02 41.58 25.29
N GLY A 123 -13.82 42.44 24.28
CA GLY A 123 -12.53 43.06 23.96
C GLY A 123 -11.62 42.26 23.00
N GLU A 124 -12.03 41.06 22.57
CA GLU A 124 -11.37 40.30 21.50
C GLU A 124 -12.01 40.62 20.12
N SER A 125 -11.28 40.35 19.04
CA SER A 125 -11.82 40.50 17.69
C SER A 125 -12.95 39.52 17.44
N ALA A 126 -13.99 39.91 16.69
CA ALA A 126 -15.09 39.01 16.30
C ALA A 126 -14.59 37.76 15.53
N SER A 127 -13.41 37.84 14.90
CA SER A 127 -12.74 36.70 14.26
C SER A 127 -12.17 35.67 15.25
N GLN A 128 -12.13 35.95 16.55
CA GLN A 128 -11.65 35.05 17.61
C GLN A 128 -12.81 34.31 18.29
N LEU A 129 -13.74 33.79 17.47
CA LEU A 129 -14.83 32.95 17.96
C LEU A 129 -14.30 31.71 18.71
N ARG A 130 -15.04 31.27 19.71
CA ARG A 130 -14.73 30.09 20.53
C ARG A 130 -15.68 28.94 20.21
N TRP A 131 -15.49 27.79 20.82
CA TRP A 131 -16.29 26.59 20.57
C TRP A 131 -16.81 26.01 21.88
N SER A 132 -18.13 25.84 22.01
CA SER A 132 -18.73 24.95 23.01
C SER A 132 -18.84 23.56 22.40
N VAL A 133 -18.18 22.59 23.01
CA VAL A 133 -18.04 21.22 22.52
C VAL A 133 -18.75 20.29 23.49
N GLU A 134 -19.84 19.69 23.02
CA GLU A 134 -20.57 18.65 23.74
C GLU A 134 -19.98 17.29 23.40
N THR A 135 -19.71 16.50 24.44
CA THR A 135 -19.12 15.18 24.32
C THR A 135 -19.91 14.14 25.10
N ARG A 136 -19.86 12.90 24.63
CA ARG A 136 -20.47 11.73 25.26
C ARG A 136 -19.43 10.63 25.46
N SER A 137 -19.18 10.24 26.70
CA SER A 137 -18.34 9.08 27.03
C SER A 137 -19.06 7.76 26.77
N SER A 138 -18.30 6.66 26.75
CA SER A 138 -18.80 5.31 26.49
C SER A 138 -19.76 4.79 27.55
N ASP A 139 -19.73 5.33 28.77
CA ASP A 139 -20.70 5.08 29.85
C ASP A 139 -21.94 5.99 29.77
N GLY A 140 -21.99 6.90 28.81
CA GLY A 140 -23.14 7.76 28.51
C GLY A 140 -23.12 9.13 29.18
N GLU A 141 -22.09 9.47 29.96
CA GLU A 141 -21.93 10.81 30.55
C GLU A 141 -21.80 11.88 29.47
N ILE A 142 -22.51 12.99 29.64
CA ILE A 142 -22.49 14.13 28.72
C ILE A 142 -21.78 15.30 29.39
N ASN A 143 -20.81 15.88 28.70
CA ASN A 143 -20.04 17.03 29.17
C ASN A 143 -19.99 18.13 28.10
N ASP A 144 -20.05 19.39 28.52
CA ASP A 144 -19.91 20.58 27.65
C ASP A 144 -18.69 21.38 28.10
N GLU A 145 -17.79 21.67 27.17
CA GLU A 145 -16.59 22.46 27.44
C GLU A 145 -16.30 23.51 26.37
N ILE A 146 -15.74 24.63 26.82
CA ILE A 146 -15.38 25.74 25.94
C ILE A 146 -13.90 25.68 25.55
N PHE A 147 -13.63 25.73 24.25
CA PHE A 147 -12.30 25.78 23.66
C PHE A 147 -12.12 27.05 22.82
N ASP A 148 -10.88 27.53 22.73
CA ASP A 148 -10.55 28.69 21.89
C ASP A 148 -10.35 28.26 20.42
N HIS A 149 -9.89 27.04 20.17
CA HIS A 149 -9.73 26.45 18.83
C HIS A 149 -10.34 25.05 18.75
N LEU A 150 -10.86 24.72 17.56
CA LEU A 150 -11.35 23.39 17.21
C LEU A 150 -10.51 22.84 16.04
N LEU A 151 -9.95 21.66 16.20
CA LEU A 151 -9.11 21.00 15.22
C LEU A 151 -9.71 19.65 14.82
N VAL A 152 -10.07 19.51 13.55
CA VAL A 152 -10.65 18.30 12.99
C VAL A 152 -9.53 17.36 12.53
N THR A 153 -9.43 16.22 13.19
CA THR A 153 -8.47 15.14 12.90
C THR A 153 -9.17 13.79 12.79
N SER A 154 -10.48 13.79 12.54
CA SER A 154 -11.36 12.61 12.53
C SER A 154 -11.13 11.68 11.34
N GLY A 155 -10.30 12.09 10.38
CA GLY A 155 -9.94 11.32 9.20
C GLY A 155 -11.02 11.31 8.12
N PHE A 156 -10.60 10.89 6.92
CA PHE A 156 -11.42 10.91 5.71
C PHE A 156 -12.35 9.68 5.58
N PHE A 157 -12.00 8.56 6.21
CA PHE A 157 -12.74 7.30 6.11
C PHE A 157 -13.85 7.21 7.17
N GLY A 158 -14.94 7.94 6.93
CA GLY A 158 -16.12 7.95 7.79
C GLY A 158 -16.97 6.68 7.64
N LYS A 159 -18.23 6.85 7.24
CA LYS A 159 -19.19 5.76 7.04
C LYS A 159 -18.94 5.03 5.71
N PRO A 160 -18.96 3.68 5.66
CA PRO A 160 -18.91 2.94 4.40
C PRO A 160 -20.02 3.36 3.42
N THR A 161 -19.66 3.56 2.16
CA THR A 161 -20.60 3.90 1.09
C THR A 161 -21.16 2.62 0.48
N LEU A 162 -22.47 2.40 0.59
CA LEU A 162 -23.13 1.22 0.01
C LEU A 162 -24.00 1.63 -1.20
N PRO A 163 -23.80 1.03 -2.39
CA PRO A 163 -24.71 1.21 -3.53
C PRO A 163 -26.09 0.64 -3.19
N GLU A 164 -27.13 1.11 -3.87
CA GLU A 164 -28.52 0.69 -3.60
C GLU A 164 -28.69 -0.83 -3.67
N ALA A 165 -28.11 -1.46 -4.71
CA ALA A 165 -28.09 -2.91 -4.88
C ALA A 165 -27.41 -3.69 -3.75
N GLY A 166 -26.60 -3.04 -2.92
CA GLY A 166 -25.92 -3.62 -1.76
C GLY A 166 -26.64 -3.40 -0.43
N ARG A 167 -27.82 -2.78 -0.43
CA ARG A 167 -28.62 -2.51 0.77
C ARG A 167 -29.71 -3.56 0.95
N GLY A 168 -30.17 -3.76 2.18
CA GLY A 168 -31.23 -4.72 2.51
C GLY A 168 -30.74 -6.16 2.69
N ASP A 169 -31.68 -7.08 2.77
CA ASP A 169 -31.41 -8.52 2.91
C ASP A 169 -31.16 -9.15 1.54
N HIS A 170 -30.18 -10.06 1.48
CA HIS A 170 -29.74 -10.74 0.27
C HIS A 170 -29.64 -12.24 0.51
N ASP A 171 -29.84 -13.04 -0.54
CA ASP A 171 -29.72 -14.51 -0.49
C ASP A 171 -28.25 -14.97 -0.33
N VAL A 172 -27.31 -14.06 -0.57
CA VAL A 172 -25.87 -14.27 -0.40
C VAL A 172 -25.30 -13.24 0.59
N PRO A 173 -24.20 -13.55 1.30
CA PRO A 173 -23.52 -12.57 2.14
C PRO A 173 -23.07 -11.35 1.35
N VAL A 174 -23.43 -10.16 1.81
CA VAL A 174 -22.96 -8.88 1.28
C VAL A 174 -22.27 -8.11 2.39
N ILE A 175 -20.98 -7.80 2.20
CA ILE A 175 -20.19 -7.03 3.17
C ILE A 175 -19.47 -5.86 2.51
N HIS A 176 -19.12 -4.84 3.28
CA HIS A 176 -18.17 -3.83 2.83
C HIS A 176 -16.73 -4.34 2.98
N SER A 177 -15.80 -3.87 2.13
CA SER A 177 -14.39 -4.30 2.17
C SER A 177 -13.73 -4.14 3.55
N SER A 178 -14.15 -3.12 4.32
CA SER A 178 -13.67 -2.88 5.68
C SER A 178 -14.05 -3.96 6.70
N GLN A 179 -15.01 -4.83 6.38
CA GLN A 179 -15.50 -5.91 7.23
C GLN A 179 -14.84 -7.26 6.91
N TYR A 180 -14.21 -7.41 5.74
CA TYR A 180 -13.58 -8.66 5.37
C TYR A 180 -12.41 -8.97 6.30
N ARG A 181 -12.30 -10.24 6.73
CA ARG A 181 -11.19 -10.73 7.55
C ARG A 181 -10.57 -11.98 6.94
N ASP A 182 -11.39 -12.97 6.68
CA ASP A 182 -10.98 -14.25 6.16
C ASP A 182 -12.14 -14.91 5.37
N LEU A 183 -11.87 -16.07 4.77
CA LEU A 183 -12.90 -16.82 4.06
C LEU A 183 -13.99 -17.38 4.99
N PRO A 184 -13.69 -17.94 6.18
CA PRO A 184 -14.74 -18.44 7.08
C PRO A 184 -15.74 -17.35 7.50
N GLY A 185 -15.28 -16.13 7.77
CA GLY A 185 -16.14 -14.99 8.09
C GLY A 185 -17.03 -14.55 6.93
N LEU A 186 -16.59 -14.74 5.68
CA LEU A 186 -17.37 -14.40 4.48
C LEU A 186 -18.30 -15.54 4.02
N LEU A 187 -17.79 -16.77 3.97
CA LEU A 187 -18.42 -17.94 3.33
C LEU A 187 -18.94 -18.98 4.32
N GLY A 188 -18.67 -18.87 5.62
CA GLY A 188 -18.97 -19.92 6.60
C GLY A 188 -20.46 -20.27 6.76
N LYS A 189 -21.37 -19.46 6.19
CA LYS A 189 -22.82 -19.69 6.16
C LYS A 189 -23.35 -20.20 4.81
N VAL A 190 -22.48 -20.36 3.81
CA VAL A 190 -22.82 -20.80 2.45
C VAL A 190 -22.78 -22.33 2.39
N THR A 191 -23.57 -22.93 1.49
CA THR A 191 -23.75 -24.39 1.32
C THR A 191 -22.51 -25.16 0.88
N GLY A 192 -21.39 -24.48 0.59
CA GLY A 192 -20.15 -25.11 0.11
C GLY A 192 -20.20 -25.58 -1.34
N GLU A 193 -21.17 -25.13 -2.13
CA GLU A 193 -21.36 -25.55 -3.53
C GLU A 193 -20.35 -24.93 -4.51
N GLY A 194 -19.57 -23.93 -4.07
CA GLY A 194 -18.72 -23.10 -4.93
C GLY A 194 -19.44 -21.83 -5.40
N GLY A 195 -18.79 -21.12 -6.32
CA GLY A 195 -19.32 -19.90 -6.96
C GLY A 195 -18.36 -18.71 -6.90
N LYS A 196 -18.81 -17.58 -7.42
CA LYS A 196 -18.03 -16.34 -7.54
C LYS A 196 -18.19 -15.47 -6.31
N ILE A 197 -17.08 -15.02 -5.74
CA ILE A 197 -17.05 -13.91 -4.80
C ILE A 197 -16.97 -12.62 -5.63
N LEU A 198 -18.06 -11.87 -5.67
CA LEU A 198 -18.17 -10.64 -6.44
C LEU A 198 -17.50 -9.49 -5.67
N VAL A 199 -16.49 -8.86 -6.24
CA VAL A 199 -15.88 -7.63 -5.71
C VAL A 199 -16.38 -6.44 -6.53
N VAL A 200 -16.85 -5.38 -5.87
CA VAL A 200 -17.41 -4.19 -6.54
C VAL A 200 -16.57 -2.96 -6.23
N GLY A 201 -15.93 -2.39 -7.27
CA GLY A 201 -15.25 -1.09 -7.20
C GLY A 201 -13.78 -1.16 -7.60
N GLY A 202 -13.43 -0.56 -8.74
CA GLY A 202 -12.08 -0.64 -9.31
C GLY A 202 -11.11 0.44 -8.82
N GLN A 203 -10.87 0.54 -7.51
CA GLN A 203 -9.82 1.42 -6.96
C GLN A 203 -8.96 0.64 -5.95
N MET A 204 -8.09 1.31 -5.18
CA MET A 204 -7.09 0.63 -4.33
C MET A 204 -7.69 -0.47 -3.45
N SER A 205 -8.78 -0.20 -2.73
CA SER A 205 -9.41 -1.21 -1.86
C SER A 205 -10.00 -2.39 -2.62
N GLY A 206 -10.56 -2.18 -3.83
CA GLY A 206 -11.13 -3.27 -4.62
C GLY A 206 -10.08 -4.18 -5.22
N VAL A 207 -9.01 -3.59 -5.76
CA VAL A 207 -7.85 -4.35 -6.27
C VAL A 207 -7.19 -5.15 -5.14
N GLU A 208 -6.93 -4.51 -3.99
CA GLU A 208 -6.28 -5.17 -2.86
C GLU A 208 -7.17 -6.28 -2.27
N ILE A 209 -8.48 -6.04 -2.10
CA ILE A 209 -9.37 -7.05 -1.52
C ILE A 209 -9.60 -8.22 -2.47
N ALA A 210 -9.70 -7.99 -3.78
CA ALA A 210 -9.78 -9.05 -4.77
C ALA A 210 -8.51 -9.92 -4.76
N GLY A 211 -7.33 -9.29 -4.72
CA GLY A 211 -6.05 -10.00 -4.58
C GLY A 211 -5.92 -10.78 -3.28
N THR A 212 -6.39 -10.21 -2.16
CA THR A 212 -6.39 -10.85 -0.84
C THR A 212 -7.34 -12.05 -0.79
N ILE A 213 -8.55 -11.94 -1.32
CA ILE A 213 -9.49 -13.06 -1.36
C ILE A 213 -8.93 -14.18 -2.24
N ALA A 214 -8.35 -13.84 -3.39
CA ALA A 214 -7.73 -14.81 -4.28
C ALA A 214 -6.54 -15.53 -3.62
N SER A 215 -5.70 -14.81 -2.86
CA SER A 215 -4.61 -15.44 -2.11
C SER A 215 -5.11 -16.37 -1.00
N HIS A 216 -6.17 -15.98 -0.28
CA HIS A 216 -6.81 -16.84 0.72
C HIS A 216 -7.43 -18.09 0.08
N LEU A 217 -8.08 -17.96 -1.08
CA LEU A 217 -8.61 -19.11 -1.83
C LEU A 217 -7.49 -20.05 -2.28
N SER A 218 -6.42 -19.49 -2.86
CA SER A 218 -5.24 -20.26 -3.27
C SER A 218 -4.63 -21.02 -2.08
N SER A 219 -4.46 -20.35 -0.93
CA SER A 219 -3.98 -20.98 0.31
C SER A 219 -4.91 -22.10 0.79
N ALA A 220 -6.24 -21.87 0.77
CA ALA A 220 -7.22 -22.86 1.19
C ALA A 220 -7.24 -24.12 0.31
N VAL A 221 -6.86 -24.02 -0.96
CA VAL A 221 -6.77 -25.16 -1.90
C VAL A 221 -5.44 -25.89 -1.79
N HIS A 222 -4.34 -25.18 -1.54
CA HIS A 222 -2.99 -25.72 -1.71
C HIS A 222 -2.22 -25.95 -0.40
N SER A 223 -2.76 -25.52 0.74
CA SER A 223 -2.18 -25.81 2.06
C SER A 223 -2.35 -27.27 2.46
N PRO A 224 -1.39 -27.84 3.21
CA PRO A 224 -1.53 -29.20 3.74
C PRO A 224 -2.62 -29.27 4.83
N GLY A 225 -3.28 -30.43 4.93
CA GLY A 225 -4.36 -30.65 5.89
C GLY A 225 -5.76 -30.32 5.35
N PRO A 226 -6.81 -30.41 6.19
CA PRO A 226 -8.17 -30.10 5.75
C PRO A 226 -8.31 -28.61 5.44
N SER A 227 -8.96 -28.30 4.32
CA SER A 227 -9.27 -26.92 3.96
C SER A 227 -10.21 -26.28 4.99
N VAL A 228 -9.99 -25.00 5.28
CA VAL A 228 -10.86 -24.20 6.16
C VAL A 228 -12.23 -23.92 5.53
N ILE A 229 -12.35 -24.08 4.20
CA ILE A 229 -13.59 -23.92 3.44
C ILE A 229 -13.84 -25.20 2.63
N PRO A 230 -15.03 -25.83 2.72
CA PRO A 230 -15.39 -26.95 1.87
C PRO A 230 -15.35 -26.58 0.39
N ASN A 231 -14.78 -27.45 -0.45
CA ASN A 231 -14.69 -27.27 -1.90
C ASN A 231 -14.08 -25.90 -2.31
N ALA A 232 -13.03 -25.45 -1.61
CA ALA A 232 -12.36 -24.17 -1.87
C ALA A 232 -11.94 -24.01 -3.36
N ASP A 233 -11.67 -25.12 -4.05
CA ASP A 233 -11.31 -25.19 -5.48
C ASP A 233 -12.46 -24.82 -6.43
N LYS A 234 -13.70 -24.76 -5.93
CA LYS A 234 -14.89 -24.36 -6.70
C LYS A 234 -15.24 -22.88 -6.56
N TYR A 235 -14.45 -22.13 -5.80
CA TYR A 235 -14.65 -20.69 -5.64
C TYR A 235 -13.67 -19.90 -6.50
N SER A 236 -14.14 -18.78 -7.02
CA SER A 236 -13.31 -17.80 -7.74
C SER A 236 -13.71 -16.38 -7.36
N VAL A 237 -12.93 -15.39 -7.81
CA VAL A 237 -13.25 -13.98 -7.63
C VAL A 237 -13.70 -13.39 -8.96
N HIS A 238 -14.78 -12.62 -8.94
CA HIS A 238 -15.21 -11.82 -10.08
C HIS A 238 -15.17 -10.35 -9.69
N HIS A 239 -14.37 -9.53 -10.36
CA HIS A 239 -14.15 -8.13 -9.99
C HIS A 239 -14.79 -7.18 -11.01
N ILE A 240 -15.71 -6.34 -10.55
CA ILE A 240 -16.31 -5.27 -11.35
C ILE A 240 -15.48 -4.00 -11.19
N ILE A 241 -14.92 -3.53 -12.31
CA ILE A 241 -14.17 -2.28 -12.40
C ILE A 241 -14.88 -1.31 -13.35
N GLN A 242 -14.80 -0.01 -13.09
CA GLN A 242 -15.45 0.99 -13.96
C GLN A 242 -14.61 1.37 -15.18
N GLN A 243 -13.28 1.23 -15.06
CA GLN A 243 -12.29 1.63 -16.05
C GLN A 243 -10.99 0.85 -15.79
N PRO A 244 -10.05 0.79 -16.75
CA PRO A 244 -8.73 0.21 -16.52
C PRO A 244 -7.97 0.91 -15.40
N ILE A 245 -7.17 0.13 -14.67
CA ILE A 245 -6.39 0.59 -13.52
C ILE A 245 -4.97 0.06 -13.68
N TRP A 246 -3.98 0.92 -13.54
CA TRP A 246 -2.58 0.50 -13.47
C TRP A 246 -2.27 -0.08 -12.10
N VAL A 247 -1.93 -1.37 -12.04
CA VAL A 247 -1.68 -2.08 -10.78
C VAL A 247 -0.18 -2.22 -10.57
N PHE A 248 0.35 -1.50 -9.59
CA PHE A 248 1.76 -1.53 -9.23
C PHE A 248 2.05 -2.60 -8.17
N PRO A 249 3.15 -3.35 -8.30
CA PRO A 249 3.67 -4.12 -7.17
C PRO A 249 4.24 -3.18 -6.11
N LEU A 250 4.41 -3.71 -4.88
CA LEU A 250 4.91 -2.92 -3.75
C LEU A 250 6.37 -2.49 -3.90
N HIS A 251 7.13 -3.18 -4.77
CA HIS A 251 8.50 -2.82 -5.14
C HIS A 251 8.60 -2.62 -6.64
N THR A 252 9.20 -1.51 -7.06
CA THR A 252 9.43 -1.18 -8.46
C THR A 252 10.91 -1.00 -8.75
N SER A 253 11.25 -0.86 -10.02
CA SER A 253 12.62 -0.64 -10.47
C SER A 253 12.78 0.78 -11.01
N PRO A 254 13.84 1.52 -10.61
CA PRO A 254 14.20 2.76 -11.26
C PRO A 254 15.01 2.54 -12.55
N LYS A 255 15.33 1.29 -12.92
CA LYS A 255 15.95 0.91 -14.22
C LYS A 255 15.06 -0.10 -14.96
N PRO A 256 13.84 0.29 -15.39
CA PRO A 256 12.86 -0.65 -15.94
C PRO A 256 13.27 -1.30 -17.27
N THR A 257 14.26 -0.75 -17.98
CA THR A 257 14.77 -1.28 -19.25
C THR A 257 15.85 -2.34 -19.07
N SER A 258 16.37 -2.54 -17.85
CA SER A 258 17.36 -3.59 -17.56
C SER A 258 16.70 -4.96 -17.47
N SER A 259 17.34 -5.99 -18.05
CA SER A 259 16.94 -7.39 -17.84
C SER A 259 17.32 -7.92 -16.45
N ALA A 260 18.23 -7.24 -15.76
CA ALA A 260 18.58 -7.42 -14.35
C ALA A 260 18.32 -6.12 -13.56
N PRO A 261 17.04 -5.73 -13.38
CA PRO A 261 16.70 -4.48 -12.70
C PRO A 261 16.97 -4.60 -11.19
N PRO A 262 17.51 -3.55 -10.54
CA PRO A 262 17.44 -3.43 -9.10
C PRO A 262 16.03 -3.03 -8.67
N PHE A 263 15.68 -3.22 -7.40
CA PHE A 263 14.34 -2.95 -6.88
C PHE A 263 14.41 -2.03 -5.66
N LEU A 264 13.36 -1.23 -5.46
CA LEU A 264 13.12 -0.39 -4.30
C LEU A 264 11.62 -0.39 -3.98
N PRO A 265 11.21 -0.10 -2.73
CA PRO A 265 9.82 0.22 -2.43
C PRO A 265 9.28 1.32 -3.37
N LEU A 266 8.05 1.13 -3.84
CA LEU A 266 7.39 1.97 -4.87
C LEU A 266 7.44 3.47 -4.54
N ASP A 267 7.24 3.81 -3.28
CA ASP A 267 7.20 5.18 -2.79
C ASP A 267 8.55 5.90 -2.91
N LEU A 268 9.68 5.19 -2.73
CA LEU A 268 11.01 5.80 -2.92
C LEU A 268 11.21 6.23 -4.37
N GLY A 269 10.80 5.41 -5.34
CA GLY A 269 10.88 5.77 -6.76
C GLY A 269 9.97 6.96 -7.11
N SER A 270 8.72 6.92 -6.64
CA SER A 270 7.72 7.97 -6.93
C SER A 270 7.99 9.30 -6.22
N TYR A 271 8.68 9.30 -5.08
CA TYR A 271 9.04 10.52 -4.33
C TYR A 271 10.46 11.03 -4.63
N ASN A 272 11.09 10.51 -5.69
CA ASN A 272 12.39 11.00 -6.15
C ASN A 272 12.24 12.33 -6.91
N THR A 273 12.62 13.45 -6.28
CA THR A 273 12.51 14.78 -6.88
C THR A 273 13.50 15.02 -8.02
N ALA A 274 14.52 14.17 -8.17
CA ALA A 274 15.46 14.23 -9.29
C ALA A 274 14.79 13.96 -10.66
N ASN A 275 13.65 13.27 -10.65
CA ASN A 275 12.85 12.95 -11.84
C ASN A 275 11.89 14.09 -12.24
N ARG A 276 11.90 15.22 -11.52
CA ARG A 276 10.95 16.31 -11.73
C ARG A 276 11.65 17.63 -12.04
N PRO A 277 11.00 18.50 -12.85
CA PRO A 277 11.46 19.87 -13.01
C PRO A 277 11.42 20.61 -11.67
N GLN A 278 12.30 21.59 -11.54
CA GLN A 278 12.40 22.48 -10.38
C GLN A 278 12.13 23.92 -10.83
N PRO A 279 11.37 24.74 -10.09
CA PRO A 279 10.63 24.38 -8.86
C PRO A 279 9.54 23.34 -9.12
N LEU A 280 9.14 22.59 -8.08
CA LEU A 280 8.11 21.56 -8.21
C LEU A 280 6.78 22.22 -8.59
N THR A 281 6.09 21.64 -9.57
CA THR A 281 4.75 22.04 -10.01
C THR A 281 3.75 20.96 -9.66
N ASN A 282 2.51 21.34 -9.34
CA ASN A 282 1.46 20.38 -9.04
C ASN A 282 1.12 19.52 -10.26
N SER A 283 1.21 18.20 -10.11
CA SER A 283 0.85 17.23 -11.15
C SER A 283 -0.52 16.59 -10.95
N GLN A 284 -1.36 17.11 -10.05
CA GLN A 284 -2.68 16.58 -9.71
C GLN A 284 -3.76 17.68 -9.76
N GLY A 285 -5.03 17.30 -9.61
CA GLY A 285 -6.19 18.18 -9.84
C GLY A 285 -6.73 17.93 -11.24
N HIS A 286 -6.70 18.93 -12.12
CA HIS A 286 -7.08 18.74 -13.52
C HIS A 286 -5.95 18.07 -14.29
N ILE A 287 -6.25 17.00 -15.03
CA ILE A 287 -5.26 16.29 -15.87
C ILE A 287 -5.59 16.54 -17.34
N SER A 288 -4.75 17.30 -18.06
CA SER A 288 -4.92 17.46 -19.51
C SER A 288 -4.69 16.13 -20.27
N PRO A 289 -5.20 15.97 -21.50
CA PRO A 289 -4.93 14.79 -22.31
C PRO A 289 -3.43 14.49 -22.49
N GLU A 290 -2.61 15.52 -22.66
CA GLU A 290 -1.15 15.40 -22.82
C GLU A 290 -0.48 14.93 -21.52
N ALA A 291 -0.92 15.46 -20.38
CA ALA A 291 -0.45 15.05 -19.06
C ALA A 291 -0.88 13.61 -18.73
N ALA A 292 -2.11 13.23 -19.09
CA ALA A 292 -2.59 11.86 -18.99
C ALA A 292 -1.69 10.92 -19.81
N LYS A 293 -1.48 11.22 -21.09
CA LYS A 293 -0.66 10.39 -22.00
C LYS A 293 0.77 10.21 -21.50
N THR A 294 1.36 11.28 -20.97
CA THR A 294 2.70 11.23 -20.36
C THR A 294 2.71 10.33 -19.13
N THR A 295 1.71 10.45 -18.26
CA THR A 295 1.60 9.64 -17.04
C THR A 295 1.35 8.16 -17.35
N HIS A 296 0.46 7.85 -18.30
CA HIS A 296 0.24 6.49 -18.82
C HIS A 296 1.54 5.90 -19.37
N GLY A 297 2.29 6.65 -20.18
CA GLY A 297 3.59 6.19 -20.70
C GLY A 297 4.62 5.92 -19.61
N ILE A 298 4.64 6.72 -18.53
CA ILE A 298 5.48 6.46 -17.36
C ILE A 298 5.04 5.16 -16.66
N PHE A 299 3.74 4.96 -16.46
CA PHE A 299 3.20 3.78 -15.80
C PHE A 299 3.48 2.51 -16.62
N GLU A 300 3.24 2.54 -17.92
CA GLU A 300 3.57 1.46 -18.85
C GLU A 300 5.07 1.13 -18.81
N ALA A 301 5.94 2.15 -18.82
CA ALA A 301 7.38 1.94 -18.74
C ALA A 301 7.82 1.29 -17.41
N VAL A 302 7.26 1.72 -16.28
CA VAL A 302 7.56 1.15 -14.97
C VAL A 302 7.05 -0.30 -14.85
N LEU A 303 5.92 -0.62 -15.47
CA LEU A 303 5.32 -1.95 -15.42
C LEU A 303 5.86 -2.89 -16.50
N GLY A 304 6.40 -2.34 -17.59
CA GLY A 304 6.91 -3.07 -18.75
C GLY A 304 5.81 -3.64 -19.65
N THR A 305 4.56 -3.24 -19.48
CA THR A 305 3.40 -3.80 -20.19
C THR A 305 2.22 -2.85 -20.08
N ASP A 306 1.31 -2.91 -21.06
CA ASP A 306 -0.02 -2.27 -21.02
C ASP A 306 -1.04 -3.09 -20.19
N GLN A 307 -0.56 -4.18 -19.56
CA GLN A 307 -1.28 -5.18 -18.77
C GLN A 307 -2.08 -6.22 -19.59
N SER A 308 -2.03 -6.17 -20.92
CA SER A 308 -2.66 -7.17 -21.79
C SER A 308 -2.08 -8.58 -21.64
N ASP A 309 -0.81 -8.67 -21.20
CA ASP A 309 -0.11 -9.94 -20.86
C ASP A 309 -0.77 -10.71 -19.69
N PHE A 310 -1.67 -10.05 -18.94
CA PHE A 310 -2.44 -10.68 -17.86
C PHE A 310 -3.89 -10.94 -18.27
N SER A 311 -4.56 -9.96 -18.88
CA SER A 311 -5.87 -10.12 -19.52
C SER A 311 -6.16 -8.93 -20.42
N PRO A 312 -6.78 -9.13 -21.60
CA PRO A 312 -7.24 -8.02 -22.43
C PRO A 312 -8.30 -7.15 -21.73
N GLN A 313 -8.96 -7.65 -20.69
CA GLN A 313 -9.97 -6.89 -19.94
C GLN A 313 -9.36 -5.84 -19.00
N ILE A 314 -8.10 -5.98 -18.58
CA ILE A 314 -7.42 -5.00 -17.70
C ILE A 314 -6.41 -4.13 -18.46
N ALA A 315 -6.26 -4.38 -19.76
CA ALA A 315 -5.34 -3.64 -20.62
C ALA A 315 -5.74 -2.16 -20.71
N VAL A 316 -4.73 -1.28 -20.64
CA VAL A 316 -4.91 0.14 -20.89
C VAL A 316 -4.66 0.40 -22.37
N THR A 317 -5.74 0.52 -23.14
CA THR A 317 -5.64 0.65 -24.60
C THR A 317 -5.16 2.04 -25.01
N ALA A 318 -4.63 2.18 -26.23
CA ALA A 318 -4.22 3.47 -26.78
C ALA A 318 -5.32 4.54 -26.71
N ALA A 319 -6.59 4.16 -26.90
CA ALA A 319 -7.74 5.06 -26.82
C ALA A 319 -7.98 5.62 -25.40
N GLN A 320 -7.53 4.93 -24.36
CA GLN A 320 -7.70 5.32 -22.95
C GLN A 320 -6.50 6.10 -22.40
N THR A 321 -5.40 6.20 -23.17
CA THR A 321 -4.19 6.92 -22.71
C THR A 321 -4.39 8.43 -22.59
N GLU A 322 -5.48 8.97 -23.11
CA GLU A 322 -5.86 10.38 -22.95
C GLU A 322 -6.76 10.61 -21.73
N ASP A 323 -7.27 9.57 -21.09
CA ASP A 323 -8.08 9.67 -19.87
C ASP A 323 -7.20 9.79 -18.62
N PRO A 324 -7.65 10.48 -17.55
CA PRO A 324 -6.90 10.54 -16.30
C PRO A 324 -6.56 9.12 -15.78
N PRO A 325 -5.27 8.80 -15.54
CA PRO A 325 -4.88 7.46 -15.13
C PRO A 325 -5.30 7.18 -13.70
N TYR A 326 -5.75 5.95 -13.46
CA TYR A 326 -6.00 5.43 -12.12
C TYR A 326 -4.94 4.40 -11.78
N LEU A 327 -4.49 4.44 -10.53
CA LEU A 327 -3.56 3.45 -10.02
C LEU A 327 -4.12 2.72 -8.81
N ALA A 328 -3.64 1.49 -8.64
CA ALA A 328 -3.77 0.69 -7.45
C ALA A 328 -2.44 -0.02 -7.16
N VAL A 329 -2.32 -0.60 -5.97
CA VAL A 329 -1.12 -1.31 -5.54
C VAL A 329 -1.53 -2.69 -5.08
N SER A 330 -0.87 -3.73 -5.58
CA SER A 330 -1.04 -5.12 -5.14
C SER A 330 0.08 -5.99 -5.73
N ASP A 331 0.62 -6.91 -4.94
CA ASP A 331 1.66 -7.85 -5.41
C ASP A 331 1.12 -9.01 -6.25
N TYR A 332 -0.11 -9.50 -6.00
CA TYR A 332 -0.61 -10.77 -6.55
C TYR A 332 -1.83 -10.68 -7.47
N TYR A 333 -2.62 -9.60 -7.37
CA TYR A 333 -3.85 -9.41 -8.15
C TYR A 333 -3.69 -9.70 -9.66
N MET A 334 -2.63 -9.16 -10.28
CA MET A 334 -2.40 -9.31 -11.72
C MET A 334 -2.12 -10.77 -12.11
N ASP A 335 -1.27 -11.48 -11.36
CA ASP A 335 -0.96 -12.88 -11.64
C ASP A 335 -2.17 -13.80 -11.37
N PHE A 336 -3.05 -13.46 -10.41
CA PHE A 336 -4.32 -14.17 -10.24
C PHE A 336 -5.33 -13.91 -11.37
N ILE A 337 -5.32 -12.73 -11.98
CA ILE A 337 -6.05 -12.49 -13.24
C ILE A 337 -5.51 -13.41 -14.35
N ARG A 338 -4.18 -13.44 -14.54
CA ARG A 338 -3.57 -14.30 -15.56
C ARG A 338 -3.93 -15.76 -15.37
N SER A 339 -4.00 -16.23 -14.11
CA SER A 339 -4.39 -17.61 -13.79
C SER A 339 -5.87 -17.93 -14.00
N GLY A 340 -6.73 -16.91 -14.16
CA GLY A 340 -8.17 -17.05 -14.24
C GLY A 340 -8.90 -17.19 -12.88
N LEU A 341 -8.18 -17.15 -11.75
CA LEU A 341 -8.80 -17.13 -10.42
C LEU A 341 -9.55 -15.83 -10.13
N ILE A 342 -9.09 -14.72 -10.76
CA ILE A 342 -9.82 -13.45 -10.82
C ILE A 342 -10.29 -13.21 -12.25
N THR A 343 -11.59 -13.05 -12.45
CA THR A 343 -12.19 -12.57 -13.72
C THR A 343 -12.69 -11.15 -13.59
N ILE A 344 -12.83 -10.42 -14.71
CA ILE A 344 -13.15 -8.99 -14.70
C ILE A 344 -14.36 -8.70 -15.59
N SER A 345 -15.22 -7.79 -15.13
CA SER A 345 -16.20 -7.10 -15.99
C SER A 345 -16.10 -5.60 -15.82
N HIS A 346 -16.45 -4.86 -16.88
CA HIS A 346 -16.49 -3.40 -16.87
C HIS A 346 -17.90 -2.89 -16.57
N GLY A 347 -18.04 -1.98 -15.61
CA GLY A 347 -19.31 -1.33 -15.30
C GLY A 347 -19.51 -1.06 -13.82
N LYS A 348 -20.78 -0.97 -13.42
CA LYS A 348 -21.23 -0.78 -12.04
C LYS A 348 -22.23 -1.87 -11.69
N LEU A 349 -22.29 -2.24 -10.42
CA LEU A 349 -23.37 -3.09 -9.90
C LEU A 349 -24.69 -2.32 -9.97
N ASP A 350 -25.64 -2.83 -10.74
CA ASP A 350 -26.97 -2.23 -10.93
C ASP A 350 -28.02 -2.86 -10.01
N SER A 351 -28.08 -4.18 -9.99
CA SER A 351 -28.97 -4.95 -9.11
C SER A 351 -28.36 -6.29 -8.72
N LEU A 352 -28.83 -6.84 -7.60
CA LEU A 352 -28.46 -8.15 -7.07
C LEU A 352 -29.75 -8.88 -6.67
N SER A 353 -29.95 -10.09 -7.18
CA SER A 353 -31.11 -10.93 -6.87
C SER A 353 -30.72 -12.39 -6.91
N GLY A 354 -31.04 -13.15 -5.85
CA GLY A 354 -30.56 -14.52 -5.71
C GLY A 354 -29.03 -14.58 -5.77
N ARG A 355 -28.53 -15.36 -6.73
CA ARG A 355 -27.10 -15.55 -7.02
C ARG A 355 -26.69 -14.87 -8.33
N VAL A 356 -27.40 -13.82 -8.75
CA VAL A 356 -27.18 -13.11 -10.02
C VAL A 356 -27.05 -11.60 -9.78
N ALA A 357 -25.98 -11.00 -10.31
CA ALA A 357 -25.80 -9.56 -10.35
C ALA A 357 -25.89 -9.04 -11.79
N ASN A 358 -26.59 -7.92 -11.96
CA ASN A 358 -26.68 -7.22 -13.24
C ASN A 358 -25.74 -6.01 -13.24
N LEU A 359 -25.05 -5.80 -14.36
CA LEU A 359 -24.13 -4.69 -14.53
C LEU A 359 -24.71 -3.59 -15.43
N SER A 360 -24.45 -2.33 -15.07
CA SER A 360 -24.74 -1.17 -15.91
C SER A 360 -23.45 -0.50 -16.39
N PRO A 361 -23.41 0.05 -17.61
CA PRO A 361 -24.49 0.12 -18.60
C PRO A 361 -24.58 -1.10 -19.54
N SER A 362 -23.72 -2.12 -19.37
CA SER A 362 -23.61 -3.24 -20.32
C SER A 362 -24.83 -4.18 -20.35
N GLY A 363 -25.58 -4.27 -19.25
CA GLY A 363 -26.62 -5.29 -19.06
C GLY A 363 -26.05 -6.70 -18.86
N GLU A 364 -24.74 -6.83 -18.62
CA GLU A 364 -24.08 -8.11 -18.39
C GLU A 364 -24.58 -8.75 -17.09
N GLU A 365 -24.88 -10.05 -17.13
CA GLU A 365 -25.27 -10.84 -15.97
C GLU A 365 -24.09 -11.65 -15.43
N VAL A 366 -23.73 -11.42 -14.17
CA VAL A 366 -22.78 -12.25 -13.43
C VAL A 366 -23.56 -13.24 -12.58
N THR A 367 -23.57 -14.50 -13.01
CA THR A 367 -24.28 -15.61 -12.34
C THR A 367 -23.38 -16.40 -11.39
N ASP A 368 -24.02 -17.22 -10.56
CA ASP A 368 -23.39 -18.11 -9.58
C ASP A 368 -22.59 -17.38 -8.49
N ILE A 369 -23.14 -16.27 -8.00
CA ILE A 369 -22.54 -15.51 -6.90
C ILE A 369 -22.69 -16.29 -5.61
N ALA A 370 -21.60 -16.41 -4.85
CA ALA A 370 -21.56 -17.00 -3.52
C ALA A 370 -21.50 -15.95 -2.40
N ALA A 371 -20.90 -14.78 -2.66
CA ALA A 371 -20.83 -13.65 -1.74
C ALA A 371 -20.48 -12.37 -2.51
N VAL A 372 -20.71 -11.20 -1.90
CA VAL A 372 -20.39 -9.88 -2.46
C VAL A 372 -19.56 -9.07 -1.46
N VAL A 373 -18.48 -8.47 -1.95
CA VAL A 373 -17.63 -7.54 -1.21
C VAL A 373 -17.64 -6.18 -1.91
N LEU A 374 -18.26 -5.21 -1.25
CA LEU A 374 -18.40 -3.84 -1.73
C LEU A 374 -17.17 -3.03 -1.34
N ALA A 375 -16.32 -2.69 -2.31
CA ALA A 375 -15.14 -1.83 -2.16
C ALA A 375 -15.44 -0.42 -2.67
N THR A 376 -16.57 0.14 -2.25
CA THR A 376 -17.21 1.34 -2.81
C THR A 376 -16.88 2.63 -2.08
N GLY A 377 -15.91 2.59 -1.16
CA GLY A 377 -15.36 3.76 -0.49
C GLY A 377 -16.13 4.18 0.76
N PHE A 378 -15.88 5.42 1.21
CA PHE A 378 -16.42 5.96 2.45
C PHE A 378 -16.91 7.39 2.28
N GLU A 379 -17.99 7.74 2.97
CA GLU A 379 -18.56 9.10 3.06
C GLU A 379 -17.81 9.92 4.12
N ALA A 380 -16.88 10.78 3.68
CA ALA A 380 -16.10 11.63 4.58
C ALA A 380 -16.96 12.65 5.37
N ALA A 381 -18.10 13.08 4.81
CA ALA A 381 -18.98 14.05 5.45
C ALA A 381 -19.51 13.59 6.83
N SER A 382 -19.66 12.26 7.02
CA SER A 382 -20.08 11.69 8.31
C SER A 382 -19.08 11.97 9.44
N SER A 383 -17.79 12.08 9.12
CA SER A 383 -16.72 12.46 10.05
C SER A 383 -16.79 13.92 10.50
N LEU A 384 -17.70 14.72 9.93
CA LEU A 384 -17.95 16.13 10.25
C LEU A 384 -19.37 16.35 10.81
N SER A 385 -20.07 15.27 11.18
CA SER A 385 -21.47 15.30 11.63
C SER A 385 -21.70 16.25 12.81
N PHE A 386 -20.72 16.39 13.71
CA PHE A 386 -20.76 17.24 14.90
C PHE A 386 -20.72 18.76 14.61
N LEU A 387 -20.35 19.18 13.40
CA LEU A 387 -20.35 20.60 13.02
C LEU A 387 -21.79 21.10 12.74
N PRO A 388 -22.14 22.34 13.11
CA PRO A 388 -23.45 22.90 12.84
C PRO A 388 -23.64 23.20 11.35
N ALA A 389 -24.90 23.30 10.92
CA ALA A 389 -25.26 23.52 9.52
C ALA A 389 -24.60 24.77 8.91
N SER A 390 -24.56 25.88 9.67
CA SER A 390 -23.93 27.13 9.22
C SER A 390 -22.45 26.97 8.89
N VAL A 391 -21.69 26.25 9.73
CA VAL A 391 -20.27 25.98 9.48
C VAL A 391 -20.12 25.05 8.28
N LYS A 392 -20.96 24.01 8.17
CA LYS A 392 -20.93 23.09 7.01
C LYS A 392 -21.21 23.82 5.69
N GLU A 393 -22.12 24.79 5.70
CA GLU A 393 -22.40 25.66 4.56
C GLU A 393 -21.20 26.53 4.21
N THR A 394 -20.56 27.17 5.18
CA THR A 394 -19.31 27.93 4.97
C THR A 394 -18.21 27.08 4.35
N LEU A 395 -18.03 25.83 4.82
CA LEU A 395 -17.07 24.88 4.26
C LEU A 395 -17.46 24.31 2.88
N SER A 396 -18.61 24.74 2.34
CA SER A 396 -19.18 24.20 1.10
C SER A 396 -19.29 22.67 1.13
N LEU A 397 -19.70 22.09 2.26
CA LEU A 397 -19.72 20.63 2.45
C LEU A 397 -20.63 19.95 1.42
N GLN A 398 -20.09 18.98 0.69
CA GLN A 398 -20.81 18.21 -0.33
C GLN A 398 -20.65 16.69 -0.06
N PRO A 399 -21.65 16.02 0.56
CA PRO A 399 -21.52 14.62 0.95
C PRO A 399 -21.36 13.63 -0.21
N SER A 400 -21.93 13.95 -1.37
CA SER A 400 -21.87 13.12 -2.57
C SER A 400 -20.51 13.16 -3.29
N ASP A 401 -19.68 14.16 -3.00
CA ASP A 401 -18.34 14.27 -3.57
C ASP A 401 -17.31 13.64 -2.62
N LEU A 402 -16.92 12.41 -2.96
CA LEU A 402 -15.98 11.60 -2.18
C LEU A 402 -14.51 12.01 -2.35
N ASN A 403 -14.20 12.97 -3.22
CA ASN A 403 -12.83 13.43 -3.44
C ASN A 403 -12.60 14.83 -2.87
N ASN A 404 -13.62 15.68 -2.90
CA ASN A 404 -13.55 17.09 -2.51
C ASN A 404 -14.72 17.48 -1.59
N THR A 405 -14.93 16.70 -0.51
CA THR A 405 -16.09 16.82 0.39
C THR A 405 -16.24 18.20 1.04
N VAL A 406 -15.14 18.91 1.33
CA VAL A 406 -15.14 20.28 1.87
C VAL A 406 -14.13 21.13 1.10
N ALA A 407 -14.37 22.44 1.02
CA ALA A 407 -13.44 23.39 0.45
C ALA A 407 -12.69 24.12 1.57
N LEU A 408 -11.36 23.99 1.57
CA LEU A 408 -10.49 24.51 2.62
C LEU A 408 -9.33 25.28 2.01
N GLY A 409 -8.96 26.37 2.69
CA GLY A 409 -7.80 27.19 2.40
C GLY A 409 -6.51 26.47 2.72
N PHE A 410 -5.47 26.92 2.04
CA PHE A 410 -4.08 26.50 2.08
C PHE A 410 -3.93 24.98 2.23
N HIS A 411 -4.21 24.29 1.12
CA HIS A 411 -4.07 22.84 0.96
C HIS A 411 -4.75 22.01 2.07
N GLY A 412 -5.96 22.38 2.46
CA GLY A 412 -6.78 21.56 3.36
C GLY A 412 -6.62 21.87 4.85
N THR A 413 -6.20 23.09 5.23
CA THR A 413 -5.87 23.41 6.63
C THR A 413 -6.95 24.18 7.38
N HIS A 414 -7.57 25.19 6.77
CA HIS A 414 -8.48 26.10 7.49
C HIS A 414 -9.54 26.71 6.55
N HIS A 415 -10.47 27.47 7.09
CA HIS A 415 -11.35 28.35 6.29
C HIS A 415 -11.23 29.80 6.80
N PRO A 416 -11.01 30.80 5.93
CA PRO A 416 -10.83 32.20 6.36
C PRO A 416 -11.99 32.75 7.20
N ASP A 417 -13.22 32.35 6.88
CA ASP A 417 -14.43 32.82 7.59
C ASP A 417 -14.68 32.10 8.93
N VAL A 418 -13.91 31.06 9.24
CA VAL A 418 -13.98 30.33 10.53
C VAL A 418 -12.55 30.05 11.03
N PRO A 419 -11.76 31.09 11.33
CA PRO A 419 -10.31 30.98 11.46
C PRO A 419 -9.83 30.22 12.71
N THR A 420 -10.73 29.96 13.68
CA THR A 420 -10.45 29.10 14.84
C THR A 420 -10.82 27.63 14.62
N LEU A 421 -11.28 27.27 13.41
CA LEU A 421 -11.47 25.90 12.95
C LEU A 421 -10.31 25.48 12.03
N GLY A 422 -9.64 24.38 12.37
CA GLY A 422 -8.55 23.80 11.58
C GLY A 422 -8.84 22.35 11.18
N PHE A 423 -8.09 21.87 10.20
CA PHE A 423 -8.14 20.51 9.67
C PHE A 423 -6.72 19.97 9.48
N VAL A 424 -6.49 18.73 9.91
CA VAL A 424 -5.24 18.00 9.67
C VAL A 424 -5.56 16.57 9.21
N GLY A 425 -5.02 16.20 8.05
CA GLY A 425 -5.19 14.87 7.45
C GLY A 425 -6.61 14.58 6.95
N PHE A 426 -7.45 15.60 6.73
CA PHE A 426 -8.78 15.44 6.15
C PHE A 426 -8.74 15.46 4.62
N TYR A 427 -8.03 14.50 4.03
CA TYR A 427 -7.89 14.34 2.58
C TYR A 427 -7.68 12.87 2.20
N ARG A 428 -7.78 12.59 0.90
CA ARG A 428 -7.67 11.26 0.32
C ARG A 428 -6.26 11.00 -0.24
N SER A 429 -5.28 10.70 0.61
CA SER A 429 -3.91 10.30 0.23
C SER A 429 -3.12 9.79 1.45
N PRO A 430 -2.06 8.99 1.26
CA PRO A 430 -1.29 8.43 2.37
C PRO A 430 -0.16 9.36 2.88
N TYR A 431 -0.29 10.68 2.73
CA TYR A 431 0.83 11.62 2.90
C TYR A 431 1.09 12.02 4.35
N TRP A 432 1.88 11.25 5.12
CA TRP A 432 2.19 11.57 6.52
C TRP A 432 2.96 12.89 6.69
N GLY A 433 3.89 13.19 5.78
CA GLY A 433 4.61 14.46 5.79
C GLY A 433 3.68 15.67 5.60
N VAL A 434 2.70 15.57 4.71
CA VAL A 434 1.73 16.65 4.48
C VAL A 434 0.85 16.87 5.71
N MET A 435 0.44 15.81 6.39
CA MET A 435 -0.29 15.88 7.65
C MET A 435 0.50 16.62 8.73
N GLU A 436 1.79 16.32 8.89
CA GLU A 436 2.68 17.05 9.80
C GLU A 436 2.81 18.53 9.40
N MET A 437 2.94 18.81 8.11
CA MET A 437 3.03 20.18 7.60
C MET A 437 1.75 20.99 7.82
N GLN A 438 0.57 20.38 7.64
CA GLN A 438 -0.72 21.00 7.97
C GLN A 438 -0.80 21.37 9.44
N ALA A 439 -0.34 20.48 10.33
CA ALA A 439 -0.29 20.75 11.77
C ALA A 439 0.64 21.94 12.09
N ARG A 440 1.83 22.00 11.48
CA ARG A 440 2.78 23.11 11.67
C ARG A 440 2.24 24.43 11.17
N PHE A 441 1.63 24.43 9.99
CA PHE A 441 0.96 25.59 9.43
C PHE A 441 -0.09 26.15 10.37
N LEU A 442 -0.99 25.30 10.88
CA LEU A 442 -2.03 25.73 11.82
C LEU A 442 -1.46 26.20 13.15
N ALA A 443 -0.44 25.52 13.69
CA ALA A 443 0.21 25.95 14.93
C ALA A 443 0.83 27.35 14.79
N ALA A 444 1.55 27.61 13.69
CA ALA A 444 2.13 28.92 13.39
C ALA A 444 1.04 29.99 13.19
N LEU A 445 0.00 29.67 12.41
CA LEU A 445 -1.13 30.56 12.14
C LEU A 445 -1.84 30.98 13.44
N TRP A 446 -2.18 30.02 14.30
CA TRP A 446 -2.89 30.28 15.55
C TRP A 446 -2.01 30.93 16.61
N ALA A 447 -0.73 30.56 16.71
CA ALA A 447 0.21 31.20 17.64
C ALA A 447 0.42 32.69 17.29
N ALA A 448 0.38 33.04 16.01
CA ALA A 448 0.42 34.43 15.55
C ALA A 448 -0.89 35.19 15.81
N GLY A 449 -2.00 34.52 16.14
CA GLY A 449 -3.31 35.14 16.37
C GLY A 449 -4.26 35.08 15.16
N GLY A 450 -3.98 34.25 14.16
CA GLY A 450 -4.86 33.97 13.02
C GLY A 450 -4.40 34.60 11.69
N PRO A 451 -5.17 34.37 10.60
CA PRO A 451 -4.77 34.69 9.22
C PRO A 451 -4.60 36.17 8.92
N SER A 452 -5.24 37.05 9.69
CA SER A 452 -5.11 38.51 9.53
C SER A 452 -4.04 39.13 10.44
N SER A 453 -3.30 38.32 11.20
CA SER A 453 -2.35 38.85 12.18
C SER A 453 -1.15 39.56 11.53
N LEU A 454 -0.72 40.64 12.16
CA LEU A 454 0.52 41.34 11.79
C LEU A 454 1.77 40.58 12.26
N SER A 455 1.63 39.61 13.17
CA SER A 455 2.74 38.79 13.69
C SER A 455 3.11 37.60 12.80
N LEU A 456 2.38 37.35 11.70
CA LEU A 456 2.73 36.32 10.72
C LEU A 456 4.05 36.67 10.01
N SER A 457 4.86 35.64 9.71
CA SER A 457 6.03 35.81 8.85
C SER A 457 5.61 36.30 7.46
N GLU A 458 6.54 36.92 6.75
CA GLU A 458 6.29 37.42 5.40
C GLU A 458 5.88 36.28 4.45
N SER A 459 6.58 35.15 4.49
CA SER A 459 6.29 33.96 3.68
C SER A 459 4.90 33.39 3.96
N LEU A 460 4.50 33.30 5.24
CA LEU A 460 3.19 32.81 5.61
C LEU A 460 2.06 33.77 5.18
N ARG A 461 2.29 35.09 5.31
CA ARG A 461 1.35 36.11 4.83
C ARG A 461 1.18 36.05 3.31
N ASN A 462 2.30 35.91 2.58
CA ASN A 462 2.29 35.78 1.12
C ASN A 462 1.57 34.50 0.68
N ALA A 463 1.79 33.39 1.39
CA ALA A 463 1.11 32.13 1.13
C ALA A 463 -0.42 32.25 1.27
N LEU A 464 -0.90 32.92 2.33
CA LEU A 464 -2.33 33.17 2.55
C LEU A 464 -2.92 34.12 1.48
N GLN A 465 -2.20 35.16 1.10
CA GLN A 465 -2.67 36.14 0.09
C GLN A 465 -2.81 35.54 -1.31
N ASN A 466 -1.95 34.57 -1.65
CA ASN A 466 -1.94 33.93 -2.97
C ASN A 466 -2.67 32.59 -2.98
N ASP A 467 -3.30 32.18 -1.87
CA ASP A 467 -3.97 30.89 -1.78
C ASP A 467 -5.19 30.83 -2.71
N THR A 468 -5.27 29.73 -3.46
CA THR A 468 -6.38 29.45 -4.39
C THR A 468 -7.06 28.12 -4.08
N SER A 469 -6.73 27.48 -2.95
CA SER A 469 -7.14 26.11 -2.61
C SER A 469 -8.66 25.91 -2.59
N ILE A 470 -9.41 26.84 -1.97
CA ILE A 470 -10.89 26.78 -1.93
C ILE A 470 -11.46 26.80 -3.33
N ARG A 471 -11.08 27.80 -4.13
CA ARG A 471 -11.55 27.96 -5.52
C ARG A 471 -11.23 26.73 -6.36
N ARG A 472 -9.98 26.26 -6.33
CA ARG A 472 -9.54 25.07 -7.07
C ARG A 472 -10.33 23.82 -6.65
N THR A 473 -10.59 23.64 -5.35
CA THR A 473 -11.38 22.51 -4.85
C THR A 473 -12.81 22.52 -5.39
N LEU A 474 -13.44 23.70 -5.41
CA LEU A 474 -14.80 23.87 -5.95
C LEU A 474 -14.86 23.64 -7.47
N GLU A 475 -13.89 24.17 -8.22
CA GLU A 475 -13.76 23.97 -9.68
C GLU A 475 -13.61 22.47 -10.04
N LEU A 476 -12.89 21.70 -9.22
CA LEU A 476 -12.65 20.27 -9.47
C LEU A 476 -13.86 19.35 -9.25
N ARG A 477 -14.91 19.80 -8.53
CA ARG A 477 -16.10 18.96 -8.26
C ARG A 477 -16.88 18.59 -9.52
N THR A 478 -16.81 19.45 -10.53
CA THR A 478 -17.51 19.28 -11.81
C THR A 478 -16.57 18.91 -12.95
N ASP A 479 -15.28 18.73 -12.66
CA ASP A 479 -14.26 18.43 -13.65
C ASP A 479 -14.22 16.93 -13.95
N LEU A 480 -14.63 16.56 -15.16
CA LEU A 480 -14.60 15.17 -15.63
C LEU A 480 -13.17 14.62 -15.78
N ARG A 481 -12.16 15.49 -15.77
CA ARG A 481 -10.75 15.14 -15.88
C ARG A 481 -9.99 15.31 -14.56
N ALA A 482 -10.71 15.40 -13.44
CA ALA A 482 -10.10 15.38 -12.12
C ALA A 482 -9.31 14.08 -11.91
N SER A 483 -8.08 14.22 -11.44
CA SER A 483 -7.20 13.12 -11.04
C SER A 483 -7.82 12.30 -9.90
N GLN A 484 -7.39 11.04 -9.76
CA GLN A 484 -7.77 10.17 -8.65
C GLN A 484 -7.54 10.80 -7.26
N PHE A 485 -6.52 11.66 -7.12
CA PHE A 485 -6.18 12.37 -5.87
C PHE A 485 -6.05 13.89 -6.09
N PRO A 486 -7.17 14.63 -6.11
CA PRO A 486 -7.21 16.00 -6.64
C PRO A 486 -6.51 17.08 -5.81
N MET A 487 -6.24 16.84 -4.52
CA MET A 487 -5.66 17.85 -3.63
C MET A 487 -4.30 18.37 -4.14
N GLY A 488 -3.44 17.47 -4.62
CA GLY A 488 -2.06 17.78 -5.01
C GLY A 488 -1.17 16.56 -4.88
N ASP A 489 -0.03 16.54 -5.59
CA ASP A 489 0.99 15.52 -5.35
C ASP A 489 1.82 15.82 -4.10
N TYR A 490 2.38 14.77 -3.50
CA TYR A 490 3.14 14.84 -2.25
C TYR A 490 4.27 15.87 -2.28
N ALA A 491 5.15 15.84 -3.29
CA ALA A 491 6.36 16.64 -3.28
C ALA A 491 6.06 18.13 -3.47
N TRP A 492 5.10 18.45 -4.34
CA TRP A 492 4.63 19.83 -4.49
C TRP A 492 4.00 20.34 -3.19
N LEU A 493 3.09 19.58 -2.56
CA LEU A 493 2.48 19.97 -1.29
C LEU A 493 3.53 20.23 -0.20
N MET A 494 4.51 19.34 -0.05
CA MET A 494 5.62 19.52 0.90
C MET A 494 6.41 20.80 0.62
N GLN A 495 6.66 21.15 -0.66
CA GLN A 495 7.32 22.40 -1.04
C GLN A 495 6.50 23.64 -0.68
N GLU A 496 5.19 23.64 -0.96
CA GLU A 496 4.31 24.77 -0.66
C GLU A 496 4.28 25.05 0.85
N PHE A 497 4.08 24.00 1.65
CA PHE A 497 4.11 24.13 3.11
C PHE A 497 5.48 24.55 3.63
N ALA A 498 6.56 23.94 3.14
CA ALA A 498 7.91 24.30 3.56
C ALA A 498 8.24 25.76 3.25
N THR A 499 7.80 26.26 2.09
CA THR A 499 7.97 27.66 1.68
C THR A 499 7.17 28.59 2.59
N ALA A 500 5.91 28.28 2.86
CA ALA A 500 5.06 29.09 3.74
C ALA A 500 5.55 29.14 5.20
N LEU A 501 6.24 28.08 5.64
CA LEU A 501 6.78 27.94 7.01
C LEU A 501 8.25 28.35 7.14
N ASP A 502 8.88 28.87 6.08
CA ASP A 502 10.32 29.19 6.06
C ASP A 502 11.20 27.98 6.49
N LEU A 503 10.77 26.78 6.11
CA LEU A 503 11.35 25.53 6.58
C LEU A 503 12.32 24.94 5.54
N PRO A 504 13.65 25.00 5.77
CA PRO A 504 14.61 24.49 4.80
C PRO A 504 14.56 22.96 4.72
N ARG A 505 14.68 22.45 3.50
CA ARG A 505 14.87 21.02 3.25
C ARG A 505 16.31 20.64 3.57
N VAL A 506 16.51 19.71 4.50
CA VAL A 506 17.81 19.11 4.81
C VAL A 506 18.32 18.37 3.56
N PRO A 507 19.61 18.42 3.19
CA PRO A 507 20.16 17.60 2.10
C PRO A 507 20.22 16.10 2.47
N HIS A 508 20.63 15.25 1.53
CA HIS A 508 21.07 13.91 1.87
C HIS A 508 22.35 13.95 2.73
N LEU A 509 22.57 12.92 3.54
CA LEU A 509 23.70 12.81 4.45
C LEU A 509 24.94 12.22 3.76
N GLY A 510 24.74 11.28 2.83
CA GLY A 510 25.79 10.67 2.01
C GLY A 510 25.51 10.72 0.51
N GLU A 511 26.49 10.30 -0.29
CA GLU A 511 26.34 10.23 -1.76
C GLU A 511 25.35 9.15 -2.15
N LEU A 512 24.31 9.54 -2.90
CA LEU A 512 23.31 8.61 -3.42
C LEU A 512 23.59 8.20 -4.87
N PRO A 513 23.18 7.00 -5.30
CA PRO A 513 23.37 6.55 -6.68
C PRO A 513 22.73 7.49 -7.70
N ALA A 514 23.45 7.77 -8.78
CA ALA A 514 22.91 8.47 -9.95
C ALA A 514 22.27 7.48 -10.92
N LEU A 515 21.07 7.78 -11.41
CA LEU A 515 20.30 6.85 -12.24
C LEU A 515 19.92 7.47 -13.59
N PRO A 516 19.99 6.70 -14.69
CA PRO A 516 19.40 7.10 -15.97
C PRO A 516 17.89 7.36 -15.83
N PRO A 517 17.29 8.17 -16.73
CA PRO A 517 17.93 8.87 -17.85
C PRO A 517 18.54 10.22 -17.47
N THR A 518 18.22 10.77 -16.29
CA THR A 518 18.68 12.10 -15.89
C THR A 518 20.12 12.11 -15.40
N ASN A 519 20.66 10.95 -15.00
CA ASN A 519 21.97 10.79 -14.37
C ASN A 519 22.18 11.72 -13.17
N LYS A 520 21.08 12.08 -12.50
CA LYS A 520 21.08 12.83 -11.23
C LYS A 520 21.09 11.84 -10.09
N GLN A 521 21.75 12.22 -8.98
CA GLN A 521 21.63 11.50 -7.72
C GLN A 521 20.16 11.43 -7.30
N MET A 522 19.75 10.28 -6.77
CA MET A 522 18.42 10.15 -6.18
C MET A 522 18.24 11.19 -5.07
N ASP A 523 17.11 11.88 -5.06
CA ASP A 523 16.75 12.85 -4.03
C ASP A 523 15.35 12.51 -3.52
N ILE A 524 15.30 11.55 -2.59
CA ILE A 524 14.03 11.05 -2.06
C ILE A 524 13.48 12.00 -1.02
N LEU A 525 12.24 12.41 -1.24
CA LEU A 525 11.53 13.26 -0.30
C LEU A 525 10.84 12.43 0.78
N THR A 526 11.34 12.51 2.01
CA THR A 526 10.71 11.91 3.19
C THR A 526 10.41 12.99 4.23
N PRO A 527 9.47 12.75 5.18
CA PRO A 527 9.16 13.72 6.23
C PRO A 527 10.40 14.16 7.03
N ALA A 528 11.36 13.24 7.27
CA ALA A 528 12.60 13.50 7.99
C ALA A 528 13.53 14.54 7.34
N ARG A 529 13.32 14.89 6.06
CA ARG A 529 14.03 15.98 5.36
C ARG A 529 13.58 17.37 5.83
N TYR A 530 12.54 17.45 6.65
CA TYR A 530 11.94 18.68 7.16
C TYR A 530 11.78 18.64 8.69
N PRO A 531 12.88 18.56 9.46
CA PRO A 531 12.80 18.66 10.91
C PRO A 531 12.23 20.03 11.32
N SER A 532 11.49 20.09 12.41
CA SER A 532 10.99 21.36 12.94
C SER A 532 12.14 22.32 13.27
N ALA A 533 11.93 23.63 13.06
CA ALA A 533 12.88 24.65 13.48
C ALA A 533 13.17 24.58 15.00
N ALA A 534 12.12 24.26 15.79
CA ALA A 534 12.19 24.09 17.24
C ALA A 534 12.68 22.70 17.69
N ALA A 535 13.06 21.81 16.77
CA ALA A 535 13.45 20.45 17.12
C ALA A 535 14.62 20.41 18.13
N THR A 536 14.44 19.64 19.19
CA THR A 536 15.49 19.30 20.16
C THR A 536 16.59 18.45 19.52
N GLU A 537 17.74 18.33 20.18
CA GLU A 537 18.82 17.45 19.73
C GLU A 537 18.36 16.00 19.57
N ALA A 538 17.55 15.50 20.51
CA ALA A 538 17.00 14.15 20.45
C ALA A 538 16.05 13.95 19.25
N GLN A 539 15.25 14.96 18.90
CA GLN A 539 14.40 14.91 17.71
C GLN A 539 15.22 14.96 16.42
N ARG A 540 16.26 15.80 16.36
CA ARG A 540 17.18 15.84 15.21
C ARG A 540 17.91 14.51 15.03
N ALA A 541 18.30 13.84 16.11
CA ALA A 541 18.91 12.52 16.07
C ALA A 541 17.96 11.46 15.46
N GLU A 542 16.66 11.50 15.79
CA GLU A 542 15.66 10.64 15.15
C GLU A 542 15.50 10.96 13.65
N SER A 543 15.45 12.24 13.27
CA SER A 543 15.41 12.65 11.85
C SER A 543 16.63 12.11 11.10
N THR A 544 17.84 12.28 11.65
CA THR A 544 19.08 11.74 11.08
C THR A 544 19.04 10.22 10.96
N ALA A 545 18.55 9.51 11.98
CA ALA A 545 18.39 8.05 11.92
C ALA A 545 17.43 7.63 10.80
N SER A 546 16.30 8.32 10.63
CA SER A 546 15.37 8.06 9.52
C SER A 546 15.98 8.31 8.14
N LEU A 547 16.79 9.36 8.00
CA LEU A 547 17.52 9.65 6.76
C LEU A 547 18.55 8.56 6.46
N LEU A 548 19.40 8.19 7.42
CA LEU A 548 20.39 7.11 7.26
C LEU A 548 19.73 5.78 6.88
N ARG A 549 18.55 5.46 7.44
CA ARG A 549 17.82 4.25 7.07
C ARG A 549 17.23 4.32 5.66
N THR A 550 16.78 5.49 5.22
CA THR A 550 16.31 5.71 3.85
C THR A 550 17.46 5.51 2.87
N GLU A 551 18.61 6.15 3.10
CA GLU A 551 19.81 6.02 2.27
C GLU A 551 20.33 4.57 2.28
N GLY A 552 20.37 3.92 3.45
CA GLY A 552 20.73 2.52 3.57
C GLY A 552 19.82 1.59 2.78
N ALA A 553 18.51 1.85 2.73
CA ALA A 553 17.59 1.07 1.90
C ALA A 553 17.84 1.28 0.39
N ILE A 554 18.18 2.50 -0.03
CA ILE A 554 18.55 2.81 -1.41
C ILE A 554 19.82 2.06 -1.81
N HIS A 555 20.88 2.15 -1.00
CA HIS A 555 22.13 1.45 -1.26
C HIS A 555 21.96 -0.07 -1.27
N ALA A 556 21.19 -0.61 -0.33
CA ALA A 556 20.94 -2.05 -0.25
C ALA A 556 20.12 -2.57 -1.44
N GLY A 557 19.17 -1.77 -1.97
CA GLY A 557 18.34 -2.13 -3.12
C GLY A 557 19.03 -1.96 -4.47
N LEU A 558 19.83 -0.91 -4.64
CA LEU A 558 20.50 -0.58 -5.91
C LEU A 558 21.91 -1.14 -6.06
N GLY A 559 22.58 -1.41 -4.93
CA GLY A 559 23.94 -1.93 -4.88
C GLY A 559 23.99 -3.41 -4.47
N LYS A 560 25.15 -3.86 -4.01
CA LYS A 560 25.30 -5.17 -3.34
C LYS A 560 24.77 -5.01 -1.90
N PRO A 561 23.78 -5.82 -1.45
CA PRO A 561 23.42 -7.17 -1.93
C PRO A 561 22.14 -7.29 -2.80
N ALA A 562 21.56 -6.20 -3.32
CA ALA A 562 20.29 -6.20 -4.05
C ALA A 562 19.10 -6.74 -3.23
N LYS A 563 18.91 -6.19 -2.03
CA LYS A 563 18.02 -6.60 -0.92
C LYS A 563 16.50 -6.71 -1.23
N PHE A 564 16.06 -6.48 -2.45
CA PHE A 564 14.65 -6.58 -2.83
C PHE A 564 14.43 -7.51 -4.03
N LEU A 565 15.51 -8.14 -4.51
CA LEU A 565 15.49 -9.02 -5.66
C LEU A 565 14.77 -10.33 -5.36
N ALA A 566 15.01 -10.94 -4.19
CA ALA A 566 14.37 -12.20 -3.83
C ALA A 566 12.85 -12.03 -3.77
N ARG A 567 12.37 -10.93 -3.17
CA ARG A 567 10.95 -10.56 -3.20
C ARG A 567 10.41 -10.42 -4.62
N ALA A 568 11.09 -9.67 -5.47
CA ALA A 568 10.64 -9.40 -6.84
C ALA A 568 10.55 -10.68 -7.69
N VAL A 569 11.52 -11.59 -7.52
CA VAL A 569 11.51 -12.92 -8.12
C VAL A 569 10.34 -13.74 -7.57
N PHE A 570 10.21 -13.86 -6.24
CA PHE A 570 9.12 -14.62 -5.62
C PHE A 570 7.75 -14.16 -6.11
N ARG A 571 7.48 -12.85 -6.07
CA ARG A 571 6.22 -12.27 -6.56
C ARG A 571 5.94 -12.69 -8.01
N SER A 572 6.94 -12.58 -8.87
CA SER A 572 6.80 -12.79 -10.31
C SER A 572 6.65 -14.27 -10.71
N LEU A 573 7.00 -15.22 -9.82
CA LEU A 573 6.88 -16.65 -10.10
C LEU A 573 5.43 -17.16 -10.09
N LEU A 574 4.51 -16.51 -9.36
CA LEU A 574 3.12 -16.94 -9.14
C LEU A 574 2.39 -17.29 -10.44
N GLY A 575 1.86 -18.50 -10.53
CA GLY A 575 1.04 -18.96 -11.65
C GLY A 575 1.71 -20.03 -12.50
N GLU A 576 1.22 -20.22 -13.72
CA GLU A 576 1.66 -21.26 -14.64
C GLU A 576 2.77 -20.76 -15.58
N TRP A 577 3.67 -21.69 -15.91
CA TRP A 577 4.77 -21.51 -16.85
C TRP A 577 4.84 -22.71 -17.79
N LYS A 578 5.08 -22.48 -19.07
CA LYS A 578 5.51 -23.52 -19.99
C LYS A 578 6.95 -23.91 -19.68
N LEU A 579 7.19 -25.19 -19.45
CA LEU A 579 8.49 -25.76 -19.12
C LEU A 579 9.00 -26.65 -20.26
N ASP A 580 10.14 -26.27 -20.82
CA ASP A 580 10.94 -27.11 -21.72
C ASP A 580 12.29 -27.41 -21.06
N ARG A 581 12.69 -28.68 -20.99
CA ARG A 581 13.89 -29.09 -20.27
C ARG A 581 14.64 -30.19 -21.00
N ASP A 582 15.92 -29.95 -21.25
CA ASP A 582 16.82 -30.97 -21.79
C ASP A 582 17.55 -31.69 -20.64
N LEU A 583 17.68 -33.00 -20.76
CA LEU A 583 18.44 -33.86 -19.85
C LEU A 583 19.51 -34.59 -20.66
N VAL A 584 20.77 -34.38 -20.29
CA VAL A 584 21.92 -35.05 -20.91
C VAL A 584 22.62 -35.88 -19.85
N SER A 585 22.48 -37.20 -19.94
CA SER A 585 23.16 -38.16 -19.09
C SER A 585 24.50 -38.58 -19.71
N LYS A 586 25.54 -38.70 -18.87
CA LYS A 586 26.81 -39.33 -19.26
C LYS A 586 26.85 -40.82 -18.96
N LEU A 587 25.88 -41.33 -18.21
CA LEU A 587 25.77 -42.75 -17.89
C LEU A 587 24.97 -43.47 -18.99
N PRO A 588 25.51 -44.54 -19.61
CA PRO A 588 24.80 -45.28 -20.66
C PRO A 588 23.48 -45.89 -20.20
N SER A 589 23.32 -46.15 -18.89
CA SER A 589 22.13 -46.72 -18.28
C SER A 589 20.97 -45.73 -18.10
N HIS A 590 21.21 -44.43 -18.26
CA HIS A 590 20.19 -43.39 -18.08
C HIS A 590 20.04 -42.63 -19.41
N PRO A 591 18.86 -42.69 -20.05
CA PRO A 591 18.69 -42.06 -21.35
C PRO A 591 18.68 -40.53 -21.23
N SER A 592 19.42 -39.86 -22.10
CA SER A 592 19.22 -38.45 -22.40
C SER A 592 17.85 -38.24 -23.07
N GLY A 593 17.31 -37.04 -23.00
CA GLY A 593 16.00 -36.75 -23.60
C GLY A 593 15.51 -35.35 -23.27
N ARG A 594 14.27 -35.08 -23.66
CA ARG A 594 13.63 -33.79 -23.48
C ARG A 594 12.31 -33.94 -22.76
N PHE A 595 12.11 -33.11 -21.73
CA PHE A 595 10.86 -32.92 -21.05
C PHE A 595 10.14 -31.67 -21.60
N SER A 596 8.84 -31.78 -21.82
CA SER A 596 7.98 -30.65 -22.17
C SER A 596 6.68 -30.74 -21.37
N GLY A 597 6.28 -29.65 -20.74
CA GLY A 597 5.14 -29.63 -19.83
C GLY A 597 4.89 -28.25 -19.23
N THR A 598 4.30 -28.23 -18.04
CA THR A 598 4.01 -27.02 -17.27
C THR A 598 4.68 -27.08 -15.90
N ALA A 599 4.93 -25.89 -15.35
CA ALA A 599 5.35 -25.68 -13.98
C ALA A 599 4.44 -24.63 -13.35
N ARG A 600 3.86 -24.94 -12.19
CA ARG A 600 2.90 -24.07 -11.48
C ARG A 600 3.45 -23.69 -10.12
N PHE A 601 3.43 -22.39 -9.82
CA PHE A 601 3.70 -21.85 -8.49
C PHE A 601 2.38 -21.44 -7.85
N LEU A 602 1.92 -22.25 -6.90
CA LEU A 602 0.60 -22.13 -6.28
C LEU A 602 0.75 -21.50 -4.89
N LEU A 603 0.28 -20.26 -4.74
CA LEU A 603 0.49 -19.47 -3.52
C LEU A 603 -0.25 -20.07 -2.32
N ARG A 604 0.41 -20.10 -1.17
CA ARG A 604 -0.20 -20.47 0.10
C ARG A 604 0.53 -19.84 1.28
N ASP A 605 -0.10 -19.93 2.44
CA ASP A 605 0.53 -19.50 3.69
C ASP A 605 1.75 -20.35 4.02
N GLY A 606 2.76 -19.73 4.62
CA GLY A 606 3.96 -20.43 5.04
C GLY A 606 3.66 -21.55 6.04
N THR A 607 4.34 -22.68 5.87
CA THR A 607 4.17 -23.85 6.74
C THR A 607 5.35 -24.02 7.68
N ALA A 608 5.09 -24.62 8.85
CA ALA A 608 6.14 -24.98 9.81
C ALA A 608 6.99 -26.18 9.35
N ASP A 609 6.47 -26.99 8.42
CA ASP A 609 7.08 -28.26 8.01
C ASP A 609 8.55 -28.06 7.57
N GLY A 610 9.45 -28.90 8.08
CA GLY A 610 10.89 -28.85 7.76
C GLY A 610 11.68 -27.69 8.39
N ARG A 611 11.06 -26.74 9.11
CA ARG A 611 11.80 -25.64 9.76
C ARG A 611 12.29 -26.05 11.15
N GLU A 612 13.60 -25.98 11.39
CA GLU A 612 14.19 -26.22 12.71
C GLU A 612 13.99 -24.99 13.62
N SER A 613 13.09 -25.09 14.61
CA SER A 613 12.90 -24.22 15.80
C SER A 613 12.67 -22.70 15.63
N LEU A 614 13.00 -22.08 14.49
CA LEU A 614 12.88 -20.63 14.22
C LEU A 614 11.62 -20.27 13.40
N PHE A 615 10.58 -21.12 13.44
CA PHE A 615 9.31 -20.79 12.79
C PHE A 615 8.52 -19.81 13.64
N ASP A 616 8.41 -18.57 13.15
CA ASP A 616 7.43 -17.64 13.68
C ASP A 616 6.03 -18.04 13.18
N ALA A 617 5.29 -18.78 14.00
CA ALA A 617 3.91 -19.16 13.69
C ALA A 617 2.99 -17.94 13.54
N GLU A 618 3.38 -16.78 14.06
CA GLU A 618 2.62 -15.53 13.96
C GLU A 618 2.92 -14.78 12.66
N ASN A 619 4.05 -15.08 12.01
CA ASN A 619 4.42 -14.61 10.69
C ASN A 619 5.02 -15.76 9.86
N PRO A 620 4.18 -16.70 9.39
CA PRO A 620 4.66 -17.89 8.68
C PRO A 620 5.44 -17.57 7.38
N GLY A 621 5.30 -16.36 6.86
CA GLY A 621 5.75 -15.95 5.53
C GLY A 621 4.81 -16.47 4.45
N SER A 622 5.25 -16.34 3.20
CA SER A 622 4.54 -16.90 2.05
C SER A 622 5.38 -17.99 1.39
N GLU A 623 4.71 -19.01 0.86
CA GLU A 623 5.36 -20.06 0.08
C GLU A 623 4.53 -20.47 -1.13
N TYR A 624 5.18 -21.09 -2.11
CA TYR A 624 4.51 -21.75 -3.21
C TYR A 624 4.60 -23.26 -3.03
N LEU A 625 3.46 -23.94 -3.23
CA LEU A 625 3.51 -25.32 -3.70
C LEU A 625 3.88 -25.29 -5.19
N TYR A 626 5.05 -25.79 -5.51
CA TYR A 626 5.52 -25.88 -6.87
C TYR A 626 5.18 -27.26 -7.45
N VAL A 627 4.57 -27.30 -8.63
CA VAL A 627 4.19 -28.55 -9.32
C VAL A 627 4.62 -28.52 -10.78
N GLU A 628 5.44 -29.49 -11.18
CA GLU A 628 5.74 -29.79 -12.58
C GLU A 628 4.92 -30.98 -13.06
N GLU A 629 4.46 -30.91 -14.31
CA GLU A 629 3.73 -31.99 -14.96
C GLU A 629 3.96 -31.95 -16.47
N GLY A 630 4.24 -33.10 -17.09
CA GLY A 630 4.49 -33.16 -18.51
C GLY A 630 5.09 -34.50 -18.95
N ASP A 631 5.62 -34.51 -20.17
CA ASP A 631 6.14 -35.73 -20.77
C ASP A 631 7.65 -35.65 -20.97
N PHE A 632 8.37 -36.70 -20.56
CA PHE A 632 9.75 -36.93 -20.94
C PHE A 632 9.81 -37.84 -22.16
N THR A 633 10.54 -37.40 -23.19
CA THR A 633 10.83 -38.19 -24.39
C THR A 633 12.33 -38.46 -24.45
N ALA A 634 12.72 -39.71 -24.24
CA ALA A 634 14.10 -40.18 -24.36
C ALA A 634 14.58 -40.14 -25.82
N THR A 635 15.89 -40.02 -26.03
CA THR A 635 16.51 -40.03 -27.37
C THR A 635 16.26 -41.30 -28.16
N ASN A 636 15.94 -42.42 -27.49
CA ASN A 636 15.54 -43.68 -28.13
C ASN A 636 14.04 -43.77 -28.46
N GLY A 637 13.28 -42.67 -28.27
CA GLY A 637 11.85 -42.59 -28.56
C GLY A 637 10.94 -43.06 -27.42
N PHE A 638 11.48 -43.57 -26.31
CA PHE A 638 10.66 -43.93 -25.14
C PHE A 638 10.07 -42.68 -24.50
N LYS A 639 8.75 -42.66 -24.30
CA LYS A 639 8.02 -41.53 -23.73
C LYS A 639 7.30 -41.96 -22.46
N PHE A 640 7.40 -41.15 -21.41
CA PHE A 640 6.64 -41.36 -20.18
C PHE A 640 6.23 -40.02 -19.55
N HIS A 641 5.12 -40.05 -18.84
CA HIS A 641 4.61 -38.91 -18.09
C HIS A 641 5.36 -38.77 -16.76
N ALA A 642 5.72 -37.55 -16.38
CA ALA A 642 6.47 -37.25 -15.17
C ALA A 642 5.90 -36.04 -14.43
N THR A 643 5.92 -36.11 -13.10
CA THR A 643 5.57 -35.01 -12.21
C THR A 643 6.63 -34.81 -11.13
N ARG A 644 6.81 -33.57 -10.69
CA ARG A 644 7.70 -33.21 -9.57
C ARG A 644 7.06 -32.15 -8.71
N ARG A 645 7.36 -32.16 -7.41
CA ARG A 645 6.85 -31.18 -6.46
C ARG A 645 7.96 -30.67 -5.55
N TYR A 646 7.90 -29.39 -5.20
CA TYR A 646 8.79 -28.72 -4.25
C TYR A 646 7.99 -27.68 -3.47
N VAL A 647 8.53 -27.21 -2.34
CA VAL A 647 8.03 -26.01 -1.66
C VAL A 647 9.05 -24.89 -1.82
N TRP A 648 8.62 -23.74 -2.35
CA TRP A 648 9.44 -22.55 -2.49
C TRP A 648 9.05 -21.53 -1.44
N ARG A 649 9.98 -21.11 -0.59
CA ARG A 649 9.70 -20.19 0.53
C ARG A 649 10.44 -18.88 0.36
N TYR A 650 9.77 -17.79 0.73
CA TYR A 650 10.36 -16.47 0.84
C TYR A 650 10.49 -16.05 2.31
N ASP A 651 11.71 -15.68 2.71
CA ASP A 651 12.03 -15.06 4.01
C ASP A 651 12.15 -13.54 3.81
N GLU A 652 11.13 -12.81 4.27
CA GLU A 652 11.08 -11.34 4.15
C GLU A 652 12.15 -10.64 5.00
N GLY A 653 12.49 -11.19 6.17
CA GLY A 653 13.49 -10.58 7.06
C GLY A 653 14.89 -10.61 6.47
N LYS A 654 15.21 -11.69 5.75
CA LYS A 654 16.52 -11.90 5.10
C LYS A 654 16.55 -11.56 3.61
N ASP A 655 15.40 -11.25 3.00
CA ASP A 655 15.18 -11.20 1.55
C ASP A 655 15.81 -12.40 0.82
N ARG A 656 15.34 -13.61 1.14
CA ARG A 656 15.95 -14.85 0.63
C ARG A 656 14.91 -15.86 0.16
N LEU A 657 15.24 -16.57 -0.92
CA LEU A 657 14.47 -17.72 -1.40
C LEU A 657 15.12 -19.04 -1.02
N SER A 658 14.28 -20.01 -0.69
CA SER A 658 14.71 -21.39 -0.43
C SER A 658 13.77 -22.38 -1.09
N VAL A 659 14.33 -23.49 -1.54
CA VAL A 659 13.60 -24.60 -2.16
C VAL A 659 13.72 -25.81 -1.24
N TRP A 660 12.61 -26.50 -1.05
CA TRP A 660 12.47 -27.62 -0.11
C TRP A 660 11.91 -28.83 -0.85
N PHE A 661 12.43 -30.01 -0.51
CA PHE A 661 11.81 -31.25 -0.95
C PHE A 661 10.43 -31.38 -0.28
N VAL A 662 9.50 -32.06 -0.96
CA VAL A 662 8.23 -32.47 -0.35
C VAL A 662 8.36 -33.86 0.25
N LYS A 663 7.52 -34.18 1.24
CA LYS A 663 7.47 -35.54 1.79
C LYS A 663 6.94 -36.53 0.74
N THR A 664 7.40 -37.77 0.83
CA THR A 664 7.01 -38.83 -0.11
C THR A 664 5.58 -39.32 0.13
N ASP A 665 5.12 -39.28 1.38
CA ASP A 665 3.78 -39.70 1.84
C ASP A 665 2.75 -38.56 1.84
N ASP A 666 3.20 -37.30 1.95
CA ASP A 666 2.36 -36.09 1.83
C ASP A 666 3.07 -35.02 0.98
N GLN A 667 2.76 -35.02 -0.32
CA GLN A 667 3.43 -34.13 -1.28
C GLN A 667 2.99 -32.66 -1.18
N LEU A 668 2.14 -32.30 -0.22
CA LEU A 668 1.83 -30.91 0.12
C LEU A 668 2.76 -30.37 1.21
N ARG A 669 3.46 -31.23 1.96
CA ARG A 669 4.31 -30.80 3.08
C ARG A 669 5.77 -30.74 2.67
N ALA A 670 6.47 -29.71 3.13
CA ALA A 670 7.93 -29.67 3.05
C ALA A 670 8.53 -30.77 3.94
N ASP A 671 9.64 -31.35 3.49
CA ASP A 671 10.41 -32.36 4.23
C ASP A 671 11.67 -31.72 4.82
N TYR A 672 12.71 -31.58 3.99
CA TYR A 672 13.96 -30.92 4.35
C TYR A 672 14.42 -29.95 3.26
N LEU A 673 15.31 -29.04 3.65
CA LEU A 673 15.86 -28.01 2.77
C LEU A 673 16.58 -28.68 1.60
N PHE A 674 16.20 -28.32 0.37
CA PHE A 674 16.98 -28.68 -0.80
C PHE A 674 18.14 -27.69 -0.94
N HIS A 675 17.86 -26.40 -1.15
CA HIS A 675 18.90 -25.38 -1.17
C HIS A 675 18.34 -23.97 -1.02
N GLU A 676 19.23 -23.02 -0.74
CA GLU A 676 18.94 -21.59 -0.77
C GLU A 676 19.37 -21.00 -2.11
N VAL A 677 18.61 -20.04 -2.63
CA VAL A 677 18.92 -19.38 -3.90
C VAL A 677 19.83 -18.18 -3.61
N GLU A 678 21.08 -18.26 -4.02
CA GLU A 678 22.09 -17.22 -3.81
C GLU A 678 22.24 -16.36 -5.07
N PHE A 679 21.67 -15.17 -5.07
CA PHE A 679 21.77 -14.24 -6.21
C PHE A 679 23.20 -13.75 -6.41
N ALA A 680 23.73 -13.95 -7.61
CA ALA A 680 25.01 -13.40 -8.03
C ALA A 680 24.79 -11.94 -8.44
N VAL A 681 25.50 -11.02 -7.78
CA VAL A 681 25.51 -9.63 -8.23
C VAL A 681 26.51 -9.46 -9.36
N PRO A 682 26.11 -8.95 -10.54
CA PRO A 682 27.02 -8.76 -11.68
C PRO A 682 28.33 -8.06 -11.27
N GLN A 683 29.47 -8.60 -11.72
CA GLN A 683 30.78 -7.97 -11.51
C GLN A 683 31.10 -7.04 -12.68
N GLY A 684 31.15 -5.73 -12.43
CA GLY A 684 31.69 -4.72 -13.37
C GLY A 684 30.68 -3.66 -13.83
N GLU A 685 31.18 -2.45 -14.12
CA GLU A 685 30.43 -1.28 -14.63
C GLU A 685 30.00 -1.40 -16.11
N GLY A 686 30.26 -2.54 -16.75
CA GLY A 686 29.74 -2.85 -18.08
C GLY A 686 28.36 -3.49 -17.97
N GLU A 687 27.30 -2.67 -17.94
CA GLU A 687 25.92 -3.13 -18.05
C GLU A 687 25.75 -3.89 -19.38
N ASN A 688 25.96 -5.21 -19.38
CA ASN A 688 25.42 -6.03 -20.45
C ASN A 688 23.92 -6.12 -20.20
N THR A 689 23.19 -5.10 -20.62
CA THR A 689 21.74 -4.87 -20.40
C THR A 689 20.87 -6.03 -20.87
N GLN A 690 21.43 -6.98 -21.63
CA GLN A 690 20.77 -8.17 -22.15
C GLN A 690 20.85 -9.41 -21.25
N LYS A 691 21.66 -9.40 -20.17
CA LYS A 691 21.80 -10.57 -19.29
C LYS A 691 21.00 -10.35 -18.00
N GLY A 692 20.01 -11.22 -17.74
CA GLY A 692 19.22 -11.19 -16.52
C GLY A 692 19.99 -11.59 -15.25
N TRP A 693 19.30 -11.58 -14.12
CA TRP A 693 19.86 -11.93 -12.82
C TRP A 693 20.27 -13.39 -12.77
N GLU A 694 21.50 -13.67 -12.34
CA GLU A 694 21.98 -15.03 -12.11
C GLU A 694 21.86 -15.37 -10.63
N ALA A 695 21.60 -16.64 -10.31
CA ALA A 695 21.73 -17.15 -8.97
C ALA A 695 22.33 -18.55 -8.99
N THR A 696 22.95 -18.96 -7.90
CA THR A 696 23.52 -20.30 -7.75
C THR A 696 23.01 -20.96 -6.49
N ALA A 697 23.13 -22.29 -6.46
CA ALA A 697 23.03 -23.04 -5.22
C ALA A 697 23.89 -24.30 -5.30
N GLY A 698 24.46 -24.72 -4.18
CA GLY A 698 25.19 -25.98 -4.05
C GLY A 698 24.58 -26.82 -2.94
N HIS A 699 24.27 -28.08 -3.21
CA HIS A 699 23.72 -28.99 -2.20
C HIS A 699 24.24 -30.41 -2.39
N LEU A 700 24.70 -31.03 -1.30
CA LEU A 700 25.03 -32.44 -1.25
C LEU A 700 23.80 -33.19 -0.72
N CYS A 701 23.18 -34.02 -1.57
CA CYS A 701 22.06 -34.87 -1.20
C CYS A 701 22.54 -36.33 -1.15
N ILE A 702 22.75 -36.84 0.07
CA ILE A 702 23.32 -38.17 0.32
C ILE A 702 24.70 -38.28 -0.34
N ASP A 703 24.82 -38.93 -1.50
CA ASP A 703 26.07 -39.15 -2.24
C ASP A 703 26.19 -38.31 -3.52
N ASP A 704 25.15 -37.54 -3.86
CA ASP A 704 25.07 -36.77 -5.10
C ASP A 704 25.22 -35.27 -4.84
N PHE A 705 26.19 -34.63 -5.49
CA PHE A 705 26.36 -33.18 -5.44
C PHE A 705 25.58 -32.50 -6.56
N TYR A 706 24.71 -31.57 -6.18
CA TYR A 706 23.90 -30.74 -7.06
C TYR A 706 24.54 -29.35 -7.15
N ASN A 707 24.95 -28.96 -8.35
CA ASN A 707 25.36 -27.60 -8.67
C ASN A 707 24.26 -26.94 -9.51
N VAL A 708 23.52 -26.02 -8.90
CA VAL A 708 22.33 -25.37 -9.46
C VAL A 708 22.68 -23.96 -9.94
N ARG A 709 22.13 -23.59 -11.10
CA ARG A 709 22.23 -22.26 -11.69
C ARG A 709 20.85 -21.79 -12.11
N TYR A 710 20.58 -20.54 -11.82
CA TYR A 710 19.37 -19.83 -12.20
C TYR A 710 19.71 -18.66 -13.12
N GLY A 711 18.80 -18.35 -14.03
CA GLY A 711 18.78 -17.09 -14.76
C GLY A 711 17.37 -16.51 -14.75
N PHE A 712 17.19 -15.28 -14.27
CA PHE A 712 15.90 -14.60 -14.17
C PHE A 712 15.92 -13.35 -15.05
N ASN A 713 15.15 -13.37 -16.14
CA ASN A 713 15.09 -12.27 -17.10
C ASN A 713 13.83 -11.44 -16.84
N PHE A 714 14.02 -10.19 -16.44
CA PHE A 714 12.92 -9.26 -16.18
C PHE A 714 12.65 -8.36 -17.38
N LYS A 715 11.39 -7.95 -17.50
CA LYS A 715 10.95 -6.77 -18.24
C LYS A 715 10.32 -5.83 -17.21
N ALA A 716 11.04 -4.77 -16.87
CA ALA A 716 10.70 -3.88 -15.76
C ALA A 716 10.46 -4.64 -14.45
N VAL A 717 9.23 -4.63 -13.91
CA VAL A 717 8.90 -5.30 -12.64
C VAL A 717 8.48 -6.76 -12.79
N ASN A 718 8.31 -7.25 -14.02
CA ASN A 718 7.75 -8.56 -14.31
C ASN A 718 8.82 -9.52 -14.85
N LEU A 719 8.85 -10.74 -14.32
CA LEU A 719 9.68 -11.81 -14.88
C LEU A 719 9.08 -12.26 -16.22
N GLN A 720 9.87 -12.17 -17.29
CA GLN A 720 9.45 -12.56 -18.65
C GLN A 720 9.71 -14.06 -18.88
N ASP A 721 10.91 -14.50 -18.52
CA ASP A 721 11.33 -15.90 -18.57
C ASP A 721 12.39 -16.17 -17.51
N TRP A 722 12.57 -17.43 -17.18
CA TRP A 722 13.67 -17.84 -16.32
C TRP A 722 14.18 -19.23 -16.69
N ARG A 723 15.37 -19.54 -16.19
CA ARG A 723 16.07 -20.80 -16.43
C ARG A 723 16.49 -21.45 -15.12
N LEU A 724 16.43 -22.77 -15.09
CA LEU A 724 16.97 -23.61 -14.03
C LEU A 724 17.82 -24.70 -14.66
N ALA A 725 19.13 -24.61 -14.45
CA ALA A 725 20.07 -25.63 -14.84
C ALA A 725 20.71 -26.26 -13.61
N TYR A 726 21.01 -27.55 -13.67
CA TYR A 726 21.84 -28.17 -12.66
C TYR A 726 22.69 -29.31 -13.22
N THR A 727 23.91 -29.40 -12.69
CA THR A 727 24.81 -30.52 -12.92
C THR A 727 24.78 -31.40 -11.69
N VAL A 728 24.47 -32.69 -11.86
CA VAL A 728 24.48 -33.67 -10.78
C VAL A 728 25.68 -34.59 -10.98
N LYS A 729 26.48 -34.74 -9.93
CA LYS A 729 27.61 -35.68 -9.90
C LYS A 729 27.55 -36.52 -8.64
N GLY A 730 27.53 -37.83 -8.80
CA GLY A 730 27.67 -38.79 -7.72
C GLY A 730 27.94 -40.20 -8.27
N PRO A 731 28.08 -41.20 -7.39
CA PRO A 731 28.49 -42.55 -7.79
C PRO A 731 27.56 -43.23 -8.80
N LYS A 732 26.28 -42.84 -8.82
CA LYS A 732 25.23 -43.42 -9.68
C LYS A 732 24.53 -42.39 -10.58
N LYS A 733 24.95 -41.13 -10.56
CA LYS A 733 24.37 -40.03 -11.35
C LYS A 733 25.47 -39.15 -11.93
N ASP A 734 25.49 -38.99 -13.25
CA ASP A 734 26.28 -37.95 -13.93
C ASP A 734 25.43 -37.43 -15.09
N TYR A 735 24.74 -36.31 -14.86
CA TYR A 735 23.89 -35.70 -15.87
C TYR A 735 23.80 -34.18 -15.68
N THR A 736 23.46 -33.51 -16.77
CA THR A 736 23.12 -32.08 -16.78
C THR A 736 21.68 -31.90 -17.20
N ILE A 737 21.00 -30.99 -16.51
CA ILE A 737 19.65 -30.55 -16.85
C ILE A 737 19.69 -29.06 -17.16
N ASP A 738 18.98 -28.63 -18.20
CA ASP A 738 18.77 -27.22 -18.55
C ASP A 738 17.29 -27.01 -18.87
N GLY A 739 16.58 -26.32 -17.98
CA GLY A 739 15.16 -26.02 -18.09
C GLY A 739 14.91 -24.54 -18.35
N THR A 740 14.05 -24.24 -19.32
CA THR A 740 13.54 -22.88 -19.59
C THR A 740 12.05 -22.80 -19.31
N TYR A 741 11.65 -21.71 -18.65
CA TYR A 741 10.28 -21.42 -18.23
C TYR A 741 9.82 -20.13 -18.91
N ARG A 742 8.67 -20.18 -19.61
CA ARG A 742 8.11 -19.04 -20.36
C ARG A 742 6.61 -18.88 -20.12
N ARG A 743 6.09 -17.67 -20.29
CA ARG A 743 4.67 -17.34 -20.30
C ARG A 743 4.20 -17.02 -21.70
#